data_AF-A0A2K6PWI6-F1
#
_entry.id   AF-A0A2K6PWI6-F1
#
_cell.length_a   1.000
_cell.length_b   1.000
_cell.length_c   1.000
_cell.angle_alpha   90.00
_cell.angle_beta   90.00
_cell.angle_gamma   90.00
#
_symmetry.space_group_name_H-M   'P 1'
#
loop_
_entity.id
_entity.type
_entity.pdbx_description
1 polymer ?
#
loop_
_entity_poly.entity_id
_entity_poly.type
_entity_poly.pdbx_seq_one_letter_code
_entity_poly.pdbx_strand_id
1 'polypeptide(L)'
;MDAYPPRRLGLPRARSPGGSSRGSPSVSCSRLRQVQSILTQSSKSRPDGILCILGIDSRYNEGCRELANYLLFGLYNQNTSDFEKTGFSEEVLDDVIILIKSDSVHLYCNPVNFRYLLPYVAHWRNLHFHCMTENEYEDEEAAEEFKIASFVDMVRDCSRIGIPYSSQGHLQIFDMFVVEKWPIVQAFALEGIGGDGFFTMKYELQDVSLNLWNVYSKMDPMSLESLLSDDLVAFEHQWTSFFANFDTEIPFLLELSESQAGEPFRSYFSHGMISSHITENSPNRQPFVLFGNHSTRENLNAGNFNFPSEGHLVRSTGPGGSFAKHMVAQCVSPKGPLACSRTYFFGATHVPYLGGDSKLPKKTEQIRLLSQIYAAVIEAVVAGIACYAKTSSLTKAKEVAEQTLGSGLDSFELIPFKAALRSKMAFHIHAVNNQGRIVPLDSEDSLSFVKTACMTIYDIPDLLGGNGCLGSVVFSESFLTSQILVKEKDGTVTTETRSIVLTAAVPRFCSWLVEDNEVKLSEKTQQAVRGDESFLGTFLTGGEGAYLYSSNLQSWPEEGNVHFFSSGLLFSHCRHGSIIISKDHMNSISFYDGDSTSTVAALLIDFKSSLLPHLPVHFHGSSSFLMIALFPKSKIYQAFYSEVFSLWQQQDNSGLSLKVIQEDGLSVEQKRLHSSAQKLFSALSQPAGEKRSSLKLLSAKLPELDWFLQHFTISSISQEPVMRTHLPVLLQQAEVNPTHRVENDKVIISIVTGLPGCHASELCAFLVTLHKEYGRWMVYRQIMDSSECFHAAHFQRYLSNALEAQQNRSARQSAYIRKKTRLLVVLQGYTDVIDVVQALQTHPDSNVKASFTIGAITACVEPMSCYMEHRFLFPKCLDQCSQGLVSNVVFTSHTMEQRHPLLVQLQSLIRAANPAAAFILAENGIVTRNEDIELILSENSFSSPEMLRSRYLMYPGWYEGKLNAGSVYPLMVQICVWFGRPLEKTRFMAKCKAIQSSIKPSPFSGNIYHILGKVKFSDSERTMEVCYNTLANSLSIMPVLEGPTPPPDSKSVSQDSSGQQECYLVFIGCSLKEDSIKDWLRQSAKQKPQRKALKTRGMLTQQEIRSIHVKRHLEPLPAGYFYNGTQFVNFFGDKTDFHPLMDQFMNDYVEEANREIEKYNRELEQQEYHDLFELKP
;
A
#
# COMPACT_ATOMS: atom_id res chain seq x y z
N MET A 1 23.36 -56.37 -14.25
CA MET A 1 22.63 -56.15 -12.99
C MET A 1 23.50 -55.25 -12.15
N ASP A 2 23.22 -53.95 -12.16
CA ASP A 2 23.81 -52.99 -11.23
C ASP A 2 22.73 -51.96 -10.90
N ALA A 3 22.47 -51.80 -9.61
CA ALA A 3 21.42 -50.96 -9.06
C ALA A 3 21.89 -49.49 -9.03
N TYR A 4 21.13 -48.62 -9.69
CA TYR A 4 21.28 -47.17 -9.59
C TYR A 4 20.49 -46.63 -8.38
N PRO A 5 21.00 -45.62 -7.66
CA PRO A 5 20.33 -45.02 -6.51
C PRO A 5 19.17 -44.09 -6.94
N PRO A 6 18.19 -43.81 -6.05
CA PRO A 6 17.00 -43.05 -6.39
C PRO A 6 17.31 -41.55 -6.56
N ARG A 7 16.77 -40.96 -7.63
CA ARG A 7 16.79 -39.52 -7.90
C ARG A 7 16.02 -38.78 -6.81
N ARG A 8 16.70 -37.90 -6.06
CA ARG A 8 16.05 -36.83 -5.29
C ARG A 8 15.36 -35.87 -6.26
N LEU A 9 14.02 -35.76 -6.16
CA LEU A 9 13.25 -34.65 -6.71
C LEU A 9 13.71 -33.37 -6.00
N GLY A 10 14.51 -32.56 -6.68
CA GLY A 10 14.85 -31.23 -6.20
C GLY A 10 13.61 -30.35 -6.24
N LEU A 11 13.22 -29.80 -5.08
CA LEU A 11 12.26 -28.71 -4.95
C LEU A 11 12.55 -27.61 -5.98
N PRO A 12 11.55 -27.11 -6.73
CA PRO A 12 11.76 -25.98 -7.62
C PRO A 12 12.19 -24.78 -6.77
N ARG A 13 13.38 -24.24 -7.03
CA ARG A 13 13.68 -22.86 -6.65
C ARG A 13 12.58 -22.01 -7.27
N ALA A 14 11.72 -21.42 -6.45
CA ALA A 14 10.80 -20.37 -6.87
C ALA A 14 11.65 -19.25 -7.51
N ARG A 15 11.80 -19.30 -8.83
CA ARG A 15 12.27 -18.16 -9.61
C ARG A 15 11.26 -17.07 -9.35
N SER A 16 11.72 -15.95 -8.81
CA SER A 16 10.98 -14.70 -8.71
C SER A 16 10.37 -14.39 -10.08
N PRO A 17 9.04 -14.49 -10.26
CA PRO A 17 8.43 -14.07 -11.51
C PRO A 17 8.53 -12.54 -11.55
N GLY A 18 9.44 -12.03 -12.37
CA GLY A 18 9.45 -10.63 -12.75
C GLY A 18 8.18 -10.36 -13.56
N GLY A 19 7.18 -9.78 -12.92
CA GLY A 19 5.92 -9.42 -13.52
C GLY A 19 5.34 -8.21 -12.80
N SER A 20 4.77 -7.31 -13.59
CA SER A 20 4.08 -6.06 -13.25
C SER A 20 2.94 -6.16 -12.21
N SER A 21 2.80 -7.26 -11.48
CA SER A 21 1.60 -7.61 -10.68
C SER A 21 1.82 -7.69 -9.17
N ARG A 22 3.01 -7.38 -8.64
CA ARG A 22 3.19 -7.26 -7.18
C ARG A 22 2.81 -5.85 -6.75
N GLY A 23 1.58 -5.69 -6.26
CA GLY A 23 1.10 -4.42 -5.73
C GLY A 23 1.99 -3.91 -4.58
N SER A 24 2.12 -2.58 -4.47
CA SER A 24 2.93 -1.95 -3.43
C SER A 24 2.39 -2.27 -2.02
N PRO A 25 3.25 -2.54 -1.02
CA PRO A 25 2.84 -2.71 0.39
C PRO A 25 1.93 -1.60 0.91
N SER A 26 2.20 -0.36 0.50
CA SER A 26 1.40 0.79 0.91
C SER A 26 -0.03 0.77 0.38
N VAL A 27 -0.23 0.25 -0.82
CA VAL A 27 -1.57 0.11 -1.41
C VAL A 27 -2.30 -1.04 -0.73
N SER A 28 -1.61 -2.15 -0.43
CA SER A 28 -2.19 -3.29 0.30
C SER A 28 -2.73 -2.85 1.66
N CYS A 29 -1.92 -2.13 2.46
CA CYS A 29 -2.36 -1.59 3.74
C CYS A 29 -3.46 -0.52 3.60
N SER A 30 -3.45 0.27 2.52
CA SER A 30 -4.52 1.24 2.25
C SER A 30 -5.85 0.54 1.98
N ARG A 31 -5.87 -0.49 1.12
CA ARG A 31 -7.08 -1.29 0.83
C ARG A 31 -7.64 -1.93 2.09
N LEU A 32 -6.77 -2.53 2.91
CA LEU A 32 -7.15 -3.09 4.20
C LEU A 32 -7.80 -2.02 5.11
N ARG A 33 -7.17 -0.85 5.26
CA ARG A 33 -7.73 0.25 6.06
C ARG A 33 -9.09 0.72 5.56
N GLN A 34 -9.30 0.76 4.24
CA GLN A 34 -10.61 1.12 3.68
C GLN A 34 -11.68 0.08 4.04
N VAL A 35 -11.35 -1.21 4.02
CA VAL A 35 -12.27 -2.27 4.50
C VAL A 35 -12.51 -2.14 6.01
N GLN A 36 -11.45 -1.93 6.81
CA GLN A 36 -11.56 -1.70 8.25
C GLN A 36 -12.38 -0.46 8.59
N SER A 37 -12.41 0.55 7.72
CA SER A 37 -13.21 1.76 7.93
C SER A 37 -14.70 1.46 8.10
N ILE A 38 -15.21 0.40 7.45
CA ILE A 38 -16.60 -0.07 7.58
C ILE A 38 -16.90 -0.48 9.03
N LEU A 39 -15.92 -1.03 9.74
CA LEU A 39 -16.04 -1.46 11.15
C LEU A 39 -16.00 -0.27 12.13
N THR A 40 -15.38 0.84 11.72
CA THR A 40 -15.20 2.03 12.56
C THR A 40 -16.31 3.08 12.41
N GLN A 41 -17.17 2.96 11.39
CA GLN A 41 -18.27 3.90 11.15
C GLN A 41 -19.28 3.88 12.31
N SER A 42 -19.77 5.07 12.69
CA SER A 42 -20.72 5.26 13.78
C SER A 42 -22.13 4.80 13.39
N SER A 43 -22.37 3.48 13.35
CA SER A 43 -23.68 2.88 13.15
C SER A 43 -24.05 1.98 14.35
N LYS A 44 -25.35 1.89 14.67
CA LYS A 44 -25.83 1.04 15.79
C LYS A 44 -25.68 -0.46 15.50
N SER A 45 -25.60 -0.86 14.23
CA SER A 45 -25.51 -2.24 13.71
C SER A 45 -24.17 -2.49 13.00
N ARG A 46 -23.06 -2.10 13.63
CA ARG A 46 -21.72 -2.35 13.09
C ARG A 46 -21.28 -3.79 13.37
N PRO A 47 -20.63 -4.48 12.42
CA PRO A 47 -19.99 -5.75 12.70
C PRO A 47 -18.70 -5.51 13.49
N ASP A 48 -18.30 -6.48 14.31
CA ASP A 48 -17.03 -6.46 15.03
C ASP A 48 -15.86 -6.93 14.14
N GLY A 49 -16.17 -7.75 13.12
CA GLY A 49 -15.25 -8.14 12.07
C GLY A 49 -15.96 -8.56 10.78
N ILE A 50 -15.22 -8.56 9.66
CA ILE A 50 -15.68 -9.07 8.36
C ILE A 50 -15.00 -10.41 8.11
N LEU A 51 -15.80 -11.46 7.91
CA LEU A 51 -15.34 -12.82 7.69
C LEU A 51 -15.40 -13.17 6.20
N CYS A 52 -14.25 -13.53 5.65
CA CYS A 52 -14.06 -13.95 4.27
C CYS A 52 -13.53 -15.38 4.25
N ILE A 53 -14.31 -16.31 3.70
CA ILE A 53 -13.97 -17.73 3.58
C ILE A 53 -13.92 -18.08 2.10
N LEU A 54 -12.79 -18.60 1.62
CA LEU A 54 -12.61 -18.97 0.22
C LEU A 54 -12.91 -20.45 -0.03
N GLY A 55 -13.03 -20.82 -1.31
CA GLY A 55 -13.14 -22.20 -1.76
C GLY A 55 -14.39 -22.95 -1.28
N ILE A 56 -14.23 -24.26 -1.14
CA ILE A 56 -15.30 -25.19 -0.78
C ILE A 56 -15.90 -24.89 0.60
N ASP A 57 -15.12 -24.32 1.53
CA ASP A 57 -15.54 -24.03 2.90
C ASP A 57 -16.64 -22.95 2.99
N SER A 58 -16.79 -22.10 1.97
CA SER A 58 -17.93 -21.18 1.80
C SER A 58 -18.87 -21.58 0.67
N ARG A 59 -18.72 -22.79 0.12
CA ARG A 59 -19.37 -23.24 -1.12
C ARG A 59 -19.09 -22.31 -2.31
N TYR A 60 -17.84 -21.87 -2.43
CA TYR A 60 -17.35 -20.97 -3.48
C TYR A 60 -18.11 -19.64 -3.51
N ASN A 61 -18.26 -19.00 -2.33
CA ASN A 61 -18.98 -17.74 -2.25
C ASN A 61 -18.24 -16.62 -3.03
N GLU A 62 -18.93 -16.07 -4.02
CA GLU A 62 -18.38 -15.05 -4.93
C GLU A 62 -18.04 -13.73 -4.24
N GLY A 63 -18.81 -13.31 -3.23
CA GLY A 63 -18.54 -12.08 -2.49
C GLY A 63 -17.26 -12.18 -1.64
N CYS A 64 -16.99 -13.36 -1.05
CA CYS A 64 -15.73 -13.65 -0.37
C CYS A 64 -14.55 -13.60 -1.35
N ARG A 65 -14.69 -14.23 -2.51
CA ARG A 65 -13.67 -14.22 -3.57
C ARG A 65 -13.37 -12.80 -4.06
N GLU A 66 -14.40 -11.97 -4.22
CA GLU A 66 -14.25 -10.56 -4.61
C GLU A 66 -13.46 -9.75 -3.56
N LEU A 67 -13.76 -9.92 -2.27
CA LEU A 67 -13.01 -9.27 -1.18
C LEU A 67 -11.54 -9.70 -1.15
N ALA A 68 -11.28 -11.00 -1.27
CA ALA A 68 -9.91 -11.51 -1.32
C ALA A 68 -9.14 -10.96 -2.52
N ASN A 69 -9.76 -10.91 -3.70
CA ASN A 69 -9.16 -10.33 -4.90
C ASN A 69 -8.90 -8.83 -4.76
N TYR A 70 -9.79 -8.09 -4.10
CA TYR A 70 -9.54 -6.69 -3.79
C TYR A 70 -8.28 -6.53 -2.92
N LEU A 71 -8.17 -7.29 -1.83
CA LEU A 71 -7.03 -7.19 -0.89
C LEU A 71 -5.71 -7.71 -1.47
N LEU A 72 -5.77 -8.73 -2.34
CA LEU A 72 -4.62 -9.47 -2.83
C LEU A 72 -4.33 -9.22 -4.33
N PHE A 73 -4.76 -8.07 -4.85
CA PHE A 73 -4.50 -7.60 -6.22
C PHE A 73 -4.88 -8.61 -7.32
N GLY A 74 -6.03 -9.26 -7.19
CA GLY A 74 -6.55 -10.19 -8.18
C GLY A 74 -5.85 -11.55 -8.19
N LEU A 75 -5.21 -11.96 -7.09
CA LEU A 75 -4.52 -13.24 -6.96
C LEU A 75 -5.38 -14.43 -7.39
N TYR A 76 -6.68 -14.42 -7.06
CA TYR A 76 -7.65 -15.48 -7.36
C TYR A 76 -8.49 -15.20 -8.61
N ASN A 77 -8.17 -14.16 -9.38
CA ASN A 77 -8.80 -13.84 -10.68
C ASN A 77 -7.97 -14.32 -11.88
N GLN A 78 -6.83 -14.99 -11.64
CA GLN A 78 -5.93 -15.42 -12.72
C GLN A 78 -6.57 -16.53 -13.55
N ASN A 79 -6.38 -16.47 -14.87
CA ASN A 79 -6.91 -17.48 -15.79
C ASN A 79 -6.40 -18.88 -15.41
N THR A 80 -7.21 -19.92 -15.67
CA THR A 80 -6.91 -21.34 -15.43
C THR A 80 -5.51 -21.77 -15.92
N SER A 81 -4.98 -21.10 -16.95
CA SER A 81 -3.63 -21.31 -17.51
C SER A 81 -2.45 -20.90 -16.61
N ASP A 82 -2.66 -20.03 -15.61
CA ASP A 82 -1.61 -19.64 -14.66
C ASP A 82 -1.56 -20.56 -13.45
N PHE A 83 -2.68 -21.17 -13.06
CA PHE A 83 -2.73 -22.23 -12.04
C PHE A 83 -1.99 -23.50 -12.46
N GLU A 84 -2.02 -23.85 -13.75
CA GLU A 84 -1.19 -24.94 -14.29
C GLU A 84 0.32 -24.71 -14.10
N LYS A 85 0.77 -23.46 -13.95
CA LYS A 85 2.18 -23.12 -13.70
C LYS A 85 2.59 -23.28 -12.24
N THR A 86 1.66 -23.23 -11.29
CA THR A 86 1.94 -23.37 -9.85
C THR A 86 2.05 -24.85 -9.45
N GLY A 87 1.38 -25.75 -10.18
CA GLY A 87 1.40 -27.19 -9.95
C GLY A 87 0.51 -27.67 -8.81
N PHE A 88 -0.36 -26.81 -8.28
CA PHE A 88 -1.33 -27.12 -7.21
C PHE A 88 -2.77 -26.94 -7.71
N SER A 89 -3.73 -27.67 -7.13
CA SER A 89 -5.16 -27.53 -7.46
C SER A 89 -5.75 -26.24 -6.89
N GLU A 90 -6.87 -25.79 -7.46
CA GLU A 90 -7.63 -24.64 -6.98
C GLU A 90 -8.08 -24.83 -5.51
N GLU A 91 -8.50 -26.04 -5.15
CA GLU A 91 -8.89 -26.39 -3.77
C GLU A 91 -7.78 -26.13 -2.74
N VAL A 92 -6.52 -26.43 -3.08
CA VAL A 92 -5.38 -26.18 -2.19
C VAL A 92 -5.10 -24.68 -2.07
N LEU A 93 -5.32 -23.91 -3.13
CA LEU A 93 -5.03 -22.48 -3.15
C LEU A 93 -6.14 -21.64 -2.50
N ASP A 94 -7.37 -22.14 -2.55
CA ASP A 94 -8.54 -21.49 -1.95
C ASP A 94 -8.74 -21.84 -0.46
N ASP A 95 -7.92 -22.72 0.12
CA ASP A 95 -7.94 -23.07 1.55
C ASP A 95 -7.36 -21.94 2.42
N VAL A 96 -8.17 -20.87 2.56
CA VAL A 96 -7.83 -19.61 3.21
C VAL A 96 -9.07 -19.01 3.91
N ILE A 97 -8.90 -18.58 5.16
CA ILE A 97 -9.92 -17.84 5.92
C ILE A 97 -9.31 -16.53 6.40
N ILE A 98 -9.96 -15.41 6.10
CA ILE A 98 -9.54 -14.07 6.51
C ILE A 98 -10.63 -13.47 7.41
N LEU A 99 -10.26 -13.11 8.63
CA LEU A 99 -11.10 -12.30 9.51
C LEU A 99 -10.45 -10.93 9.72
N ILE A 100 -11.13 -9.89 9.23
CA ILE A 100 -10.67 -8.50 9.31
C ILE A 100 -11.39 -7.84 10.48
N LYS A 101 -10.65 -7.38 11.48
CA LYS A 101 -11.15 -6.59 12.62
C LYS A 101 -10.72 -5.13 12.48
N SER A 102 -11.23 -4.28 13.37
CA SER A 102 -10.97 -2.83 13.31
C SER A 102 -9.48 -2.46 13.40
N ASP A 103 -8.69 -3.26 14.13
CA ASP A 103 -7.27 -3.00 14.43
C ASP A 103 -6.36 -4.22 14.23
N SER A 104 -6.87 -5.36 13.76
CA SER A 104 -6.10 -6.59 13.51
C SER A 104 -6.67 -7.42 12.37
N VAL A 105 -5.86 -8.36 11.87
CA VAL A 105 -6.27 -9.33 10.84
C VAL A 105 -5.84 -10.72 11.25
N HIS A 106 -6.78 -11.66 11.23
CA HIS A 106 -6.47 -13.07 11.42
C HIS A 106 -6.56 -13.78 10.07
N LEU A 107 -5.54 -14.57 9.75
CA LEU A 107 -5.41 -15.28 8.48
C LEU A 107 -5.08 -16.74 8.75
N TYR A 108 -6.04 -17.61 8.51
CA TYR A 108 -5.78 -19.04 8.36
C TYR A 108 -5.35 -19.33 6.93
N CYS A 109 -4.30 -20.14 6.78
CA CYS A 109 -3.89 -20.67 5.49
C CYS A 109 -3.04 -21.95 5.67
N ASN A 110 -3.11 -22.85 4.71
CA ASN A 110 -2.21 -24.00 4.66
C ASN A 110 -0.75 -23.58 4.36
N PRO A 111 0.25 -24.47 4.59
CA PRO A 111 1.67 -24.13 4.39
C PRO A 111 2.04 -23.76 2.95
N VAL A 112 1.25 -24.20 1.96
CA VAL A 112 1.42 -23.86 0.54
C VAL A 112 1.07 -22.38 0.33
N ASN A 113 -0.14 -21.99 0.74
CA ASN A 113 -0.65 -20.63 0.64
C ASN A 113 0.16 -19.63 1.45
N PHE A 114 0.71 -20.04 2.60
CA PHE A 114 1.58 -19.20 3.41
C PHE A 114 2.68 -18.50 2.57
N ARG A 115 3.31 -19.23 1.63
CA ARG A 115 4.39 -18.68 0.79
C ARG A 115 3.88 -17.72 -0.29
N TYR A 116 2.69 -17.98 -0.84
CA TYR A 116 2.08 -17.15 -1.88
C TYR A 116 1.45 -15.87 -1.33
N LEU A 117 0.86 -15.95 -0.13
CA LEU A 117 0.20 -14.82 0.53
C LEU A 117 1.20 -13.84 1.15
N LEU A 118 2.36 -14.33 1.61
CA LEU A 118 3.37 -13.53 2.32
C LEU A 118 3.67 -12.15 1.69
N PRO A 119 3.92 -12.03 0.36
CA PRO A 119 4.24 -10.75 -0.25
C PRO A 119 3.11 -9.72 -0.18
N TYR A 120 1.87 -10.18 -0.03
CA TYR A 120 0.67 -9.35 -0.03
C TYR A 120 0.28 -8.90 1.38
N VAL A 121 0.43 -9.79 2.36
CA VAL A 121 -0.14 -9.61 3.70
C VAL A 121 0.90 -9.29 4.77
N ALA A 122 2.19 -9.65 4.61
CA ALA A 122 3.18 -9.53 5.69
C ALA A 122 3.41 -8.09 6.21
N HIS A 123 2.97 -7.08 5.45
CA HIS A 123 3.05 -5.68 5.85
C HIS A 123 1.81 -5.17 6.60
N TRP A 124 0.77 -5.99 6.71
CA TRP A 124 -0.45 -5.68 7.47
C TRP A 124 -0.12 -5.59 8.96
N ARG A 125 -0.70 -4.58 9.60
CA ARG A 125 -0.52 -4.36 11.03
C ARG A 125 -1.35 -5.35 11.83
N ASN A 126 -0.82 -5.79 12.98
CA ASN A 126 -1.49 -6.76 13.85
C ASN A 126 -2.00 -7.99 13.07
N LEU A 127 -1.12 -8.56 12.23
CA LEU A 127 -1.42 -9.77 11.47
C LEU A 127 -1.16 -11.02 12.32
N HIS A 128 -2.14 -11.92 12.36
CA HIS A 128 -2.07 -13.19 13.06
C HIS A 128 -2.21 -14.35 12.07
N PHE A 129 -1.12 -15.12 11.89
CA PHE A 129 -1.12 -16.32 11.05
C PHE A 129 -1.55 -17.55 11.84
N HIS A 130 -2.60 -18.22 11.37
CA HIS A 130 -3.01 -19.56 11.81
C HIS A 130 -2.56 -20.54 10.73
N CYS A 131 -1.34 -21.06 10.87
CA CYS A 131 -0.73 -21.93 9.86
C CYS A 131 0.20 -22.94 10.52
N MET A 132 -0.02 -24.22 10.23
CA MET A 132 0.83 -25.32 10.69
C MET A 132 2.19 -25.31 10.00
N THR A 133 3.15 -26.06 10.53
CA THR A 133 4.39 -26.32 9.80
C THR A 133 4.16 -27.34 8.69
N GLU A 134 5.09 -27.40 7.73
CA GLU A 134 4.98 -28.32 6.59
C GLU A 134 4.94 -29.79 7.04
N ASN A 135 5.65 -30.14 8.11
CA ASN A 135 5.70 -31.50 8.63
C ASN A 135 4.41 -31.89 9.38
N GLU A 136 3.81 -30.95 10.12
CA GLU A 136 2.59 -31.23 10.90
C GLU A 136 1.36 -31.32 10.00
N TYR A 137 1.38 -30.62 8.86
CA TYR A 137 0.29 -30.63 7.87
C TYR A 137 0.23 -31.93 7.05
N GLU A 138 1.22 -32.83 7.15
CA GLU A 138 1.15 -34.15 6.52
C GLU A 138 0.06 -35.04 7.13
N ASP A 139 -0.37 -34.74 8.37
CA ASP A 139 -1.50 -35.39 9.03
C ASP A 139 -2.80 -34.64 8.67
N GLU A 140 -3.58 -35.22 7.76
CA GLU A 140 -4.83 -34.63 7.26
C GLU A 140 -5.88 -34.44 8.37
N GLU A 141 -5.96 -35.36 9.35
CA GLU A 141 -6.92 -35.25 10.45
C GLU A 141 -6.54 -34.09 11.36
N ALA A 142 -5.27 -34.04 11.79
CA ALA A 142 -4.76 -32.93 12.60
C ALA A 142 -4.86 -31.58 11.88
N ALA A 143 -4.66 -31.55 10.56
CA ALA A 143 -4.77 -30.34 9.76
C ALA A 143 -6.21 -29.78 9.73
N GLU A 144 -7.21 -30.65 9.59
CA GLU A 144 -8.62 -30.25 9.59
C GLU A 144 -9.07 -29.83 11.00
N GLU A 145 -8.68 -30.57 12.05
CA GLU A 145 -8.93 -30.17 13.44
C GLU A 145 -8.32 -28.79 13.76
N PHE A 146 -7.09 -28.56 13.32
CA PHE A 146 -6.41 -27.27 13.49
C PHE A 146 -7.13 -26.14 12.75
N LYS A 147 -7.65 -26.38 11.53
CA LYS A 147 -8.44 -25.39 10.78
C LYS A 147 -9.69 -24.98 11.56
N ILE A 148 -10.42 -25.95 12.11
CA ILE A 148 -11.64 -25.72 12.89
C ILE A 148 -11.29 -24.96 14.18
N ALA A 149 -10.27 -25.39 14.92
CA ALA A 149 -9.83 -24.72 16.14
C ALA A 149 -9.36 -23.28 15.88
N SER A 150 -8.65 -23.06 14.77
CA SER A 150 -8.23 -21.73 14.32
C SER A 150 -9.44 -20.86 14.02
N PHE A 151 -10.43 -21.37 13.28
CA PHE A 151 -11.67 -20.66 12.98
C PHE A 151 -12.41 -20.24 14.26
N VAL A 152 -12.54 -21.13 15.24
CA VAL A 152 -13.15 -20.84 16.55
C VAL A 152 -12.40 -19.76 17.30
N ASP A 153 -11.06 -19.80 17.30
CA ASP A 153 -10.22 -18.79 17.95
C ASP A 153 -10.36 -17.41 17.30
N MET A 154 -10.38 -17.36 15.96
CA MET A 154 -10.53 -16.14 15.18
C MET A 154 -11.79 -15.35 15.57
N VAL A 155 -12.94 -16.02 15.69
CA VAL A 155 -14.25 -15.39 15.95
C VAL A 155 -14.61 -15.22 17.43
N ARG A 156 -13.78 -15.72 18.36
CA ARG A 156 -14.14 -15.86 19.79
C ARG A 156 -14.56 -14.55 20.46
N ASP A 157 -13.94 -13.44 20.09
CA ASP A 157 -14.12 -12.09 20.64
C ASP A 157 -15.11 -11.23 19.83
N CYS A 158 -15.78 -11.80 18.82
CA CYS A 158 -16.81 -11.13 18.03
C CYS A 158 -18.20 -11.41 18.60
N SER A 159 -19.13 -10.48 18.44
CA SER A 159 -20.57 -10.72 18.68
C SER A 159 -21.37 -10.58 17.38
N ARG A 160 -20.97 -9.65 16.52
CA ARG A 160 -21.56 -9.41 15.19
C ARG A 160 -20.52 -9.61 14.10
N ILE A 161 -20.86 -10.37 13.07
CA ILE A 161 -19.93 -10.70 11.97
C ILE A 161 -20.54 -10.28 10.64
N GLY A 162 -19.77 -9.50 9.87
CA GLY A 162 -20.10 -9.11 8.51
C GLY A 162 -19.70 -10.18 7.51
N ILE A 163 -20.63 -10.57 6.63
CA ILE A 163 -20.39 -11.52 5.55
C ILE A 163 -20.47 -10.80 4.21
N PRO A 164 -19.44 -10.88 3.34
CA PRO A 164 -19.51 -10.42 1.96
C PRO A 164 -20.32 -11.44 1.16
N TYR A 165 -21.64 -11.42 1.32
CA TYR A 165 -22.53 -12.48 0.83
C TYR A 165 -22.72 -12.46 -0.70
N SER A 166 -22.81 -11.28 -1.29
CA SER A 166 -23.12 -11.04 -2.70
C SER A 166 -21.91 -10.46 -3.44
N SER A 167 -21.73 -10.85 -4.70
CA SER A 167 -20.75 -10.23 -5.60
C SER A 167 -21.35 -9.06 -6.39
N GLN A 168 -20.50 -8.13 -6.79
CA GLN A 168 -20.95 -6.91 -7.46
C GLN A 168 -21.69 -7.20 -8.78
N GLY A 169 -22.95 -6.77 -8.87
CA GLY A 169 -23.84 -7.04 -10.01
C GLY A 169 -24.77 -8.25 -9.82
N HIS A 170 -24.58 -9.05 -8.77
CA HIS A 170 -25.42 -10.20 -8.41
C HIS A 170 -25.90 -10.09 -6.96
N LEU A 171 -26.88 -9.22 -6.73
CA LEU A 171 -27.45 -9.06 -5.38
C LEU A 171 -28.32 -10.26 -5.03
N GLN A 172 -27.90 -11.01 -4.02
CA GLN A 172 -28.67 -12.12 -3.46
C GLN A 172 -29.42 -11.66 -2.21
N ILE A 173 -30.59 -12.25 -1.93
CA ILE A 173 -31.28 -12.03 -0.67
C ILE A 173 -30.46 -12.69 0.43
N PHE A 174 -30.02 -11.90 1.41
CA PHE A 174 -29.23 -12.40 2.53
C PHE A 174 -30.04 -13.41 3.36
N ASP A 175 -29.51 -14.62 3.50
CA ASP A 175 -30.08 -15.69 4.31
C ASP A 175 -29.00 -16.30 5.21
N MET A 176 -29.11 -16.05 6.52
CA MET A 176 -28.15 -16.57 7.50
C MET A 176 -28.12 -18.11 7.52
N PHE A 177 -29.23 -18.78 7.18
CA PHE A 177 -29.30 -20.24 7.17
C PHE A 177 -28.58 -20.85 5.96
N VAL A 178 -28.30 -20.06 4.92
CA VAL A 178 -27.39 -20.47 3.83
C VAL A 178 -25.95 -20.45 4.34
N VAL A 179 -25.57 -19.43 5.11
CA VAL A 179 -24.24 -19.34 5.74
C VAL A 179 -24.04 -20.45 6.77
N GLU A 180 -25.07 -20.80 7.57
CA GLU A 180 -25.01 -21.93 8.51
C GLU A 180 -24.78 -23.29 7.81
N LYS A 181 -25.02 -23.39 6.49
CA LYS A 181 -24.77 -24.61 5.69
C LYS A 181 -23.37 -24.67 5.08
N TRP A 182 -22.54 -23.65 5.30
CA TRP A 182 -21.15 -23.65 4.84
C TRP A 182 -20.33 -24.68 5.64
N PRO A 183 -19.52 -25.53 4.99
CA PRO A 183 -18.81 -26.62 5.66
C PRO A 183 -18.06 -26.21 6.93
N ILE A 184 -17.23 -25.15 6.88
CA ILE A 184 -16.47 -24.69 8.05
C ILE A 184 -17.38 -24.13 9.16
N VAL A 185 -18.50 -23.52 8.78
CA VAL A 185 -19.50 -22.99 9.73
C VAL A 185 -20.25 -24.14 10.39
N GLN A 186 -20.54 -25.23 9.67
CA GLN A 186 -21.11 -26.44 10.25
C GLN A 186 -20.12 -27.13 11.20
N ALA A 187 -18.83 -27.15 10.85
CA ALA A 187 -17.79 -27.71 11.68
C ALA A 187 -17.62 -26.96 13.02
N PHE A 188 -18.02 -25.68 13.08
CA PHE A 188 -18.06 -24.92 14.33
C PHE A 188 -18.92 -25.60 15.42
N ALA A 189 -19.97 -26.33 15.03
CA ALA A 189 -20.88 -26.98 15.99
C ALA A 189 -20.36 -28.31 16.54
N LEU A 190 -19.19 -28.80 16.09
CA LEU A 190 -18.62 -30.07 16.55
C LEU A 190 -18.22 -29.99 18.02
N GLU A 191 -18.68 -30.95 18.82
CA GLU A 191 -18.33 -31.02 20.25
C GLU A 191 -16.84 -31.31 20.44
N GLY A 192 -16.20 -30.56 21.34
CA GLY A 192 -14.81 -30.77 21.76
C GLY A 192 -13.76 -29.97 20.98
N ILE A 193 -13.92 -29.82 19.66
CA ILE A 193 -12.99 -29.07 18.79
C ILE A 193 -13.62 -27.74 18.31
N GLY A 194 -14.95 -27.74 18.11
CA GLY A 194 -15.72 -26.58 17.70
C GLY A 194 -16.00 -25.59 18.83
N GLY A 195 -16.84 -24.60 18.54
CA GLY A 195 -17.24 -23.55 19.48
C GLY A 195 -18.50 -23.85 20.30
N ASP A 196 -18.97 -25.11 20.26
CA ASP A 196 -20.16 -25.70 20.88
C ASP A 196 -21.48 -24.97 20.54
N GLY A 197 -22.31 -25.60 19.69
CA GLY A 197 -23.60 -25.07 19.23
C GLY A 197 -23.57 -24.44 17.83
N PHE A 198 -24.75 -24.07 17.30
CA PHE A 198 -24.88 -23.46 15.97
C PHE A 198 -24.23 -22.06 15.94
N PHE A 199 -23.59 -21.74 14.82
CA PHE A 199 -22.82 -20.49 14.68
C PHE A 199 -23.73 -19.26 14.76
N THR A 200 -24.86 -19.28 14.04
CA THR A 200 -25.89 -18.23 14.06
C THR A 200 -26.63 -18.06 15.38
N MET A 201 -26.54 -19.03 16.30
CA MET A 201 -27.07 -18.86 17.66
C MET A 201 -26.12 -18.08 18.57
N LYS A 202 -24.82 -18.08 18.25
CA LYS A 202 -23.78 -17.42 19.05
C LYS A 202 -23.39 -16.05 18.49
N TYR A 203 -23.40 -15.90 17.16
CA TYR A 203 -23.02 -14.68 16.47
C TYR A 203 -24.16 -14.14 15.59
N GLU A 204 -24.37 -12.83 15.63
CA GLU A 204 -25.32 -12.16 14.75
C GLU A 204 -24.64 -11.85 13.40
N LEU A 205 -25.20 -12.36 12.30
CA LEU A 205 -24.66 -12.18 10.96
C LEU A 205 -25.36 -11.05 10.21
N GLN A 206 -24.56 -10.26 9.48
CA GLN A 206 -25.06 -9.18 8.62
C GLN A 206 -24.36 -9.19 7.26
N ASP A 207 -25.10 -8.84 6.22
CA ASP A 207 -24.53 -8.62 4.89
C ASP A 207 -23.77 -7.29 4.84
N VAL A 208 -22.52 -7.30 4.38
CA VAL A 208 -21.68 -6.11 4.18
C VAL A 208 -21.35 -5.84 2.71
N SER A 209 -21.95 -6.58 1.78
CA SER A 209 -21.63 -6.53 0.34
C SER A 209 -21.78 -5.12 -0.23
N LEU A 210 -22.87 -4.40 0.07
CA LEU A 210 -23.09 -3.03 -0.41
C LEU A 210 -22.02 -2.05 0.10
N ASN A 211 -21.61 -2.16 1.37
CA ASN A 211 -20.57 -1.32 1.95
C ASN A 211 -19.22 -1.59 1.28
N LEU A 212 -18.92 -2.85 0.99
CA LEU A 212 -17.70 -3.27 0.31
C LEU A 212 -17.66 -2.82 -1.15
N TRP A 213 -18.77 -2.88 -1.88
CA TRP A 213 -18.83 -2.38 -3.26
C TRP A 213 -18.53 -0.88 -3.35
N ASN A 214 -18.95 -0.09 -2.35
CA ASN A 214 -18.57 1.32 -2.27
C ASN A 214 -17.06 1.48 -2.10
N VAL A 215 -16.40 0.61 -1.32
CA VAL A 215 -14.94 0.59 -1.18
C VAL A 215 -14.26 0.19 -2.49
N TYR A 216 -14.70 -0.89 -3.15
CA TYR A 216 -14.11 -1.38 -4.41
C TYR A 216 -14.24 -0.38 -5.55
N SER A 217 -15.27 0.46 -5.51
CA SER A 217 -15.54 1.45 -6.56
C SER A 217 -14.53 2.59 -6.62
N LYS A 218 -13.76 2.83 -5.54
CA LYS A 218 -12.79 3.93 -5.43
C LYS A 218 -11.56 3.64 -6.27
N MET A 219 -11.04 4.67 -6.94
CA MET A 219 -9.78 4.55 -7.69
C MET A 219 -8.61 4.65 -6.73
N ASP A 220 -7.74 3.65 -6.77
CA ASP A 220 -6.45 3.61 -6.10
C ASP A 220 -5.33 3.39 -7.14
N PRO A 221 -4.04 3.39 -6.76
CA PRO A 221 -2.96 3.28 -7.73
C PRO A 221 -3.00 1.99 -8.55
N MET A 222 -3.49 0.88 -7.99
CA MET A 222 -3.58 -0.40 -8.69
C MET A 222 -4.78 -0.43 -9.65
N SER A 223 -5.93 0.11 -9.24
CA SER A 223 -7.09 0.29 -10.12
C SER A 223 -6.78 1.26 -11.26
N LEU A 224 -6.00 2.32 -10.99
CA LEU A 224 -5.53 3.25 -12.02
C LEU A 224 -4.53 2.58 -12.97
N GLU A 225 -3.61 1.76 -12.46
CA GLU A 225 -2.68 1.00 -13.31
C GLU A 225 -3.40 0.03 -14.24
N SER A 226 -4.43 -0.68 -13.74
CA SER A 226 -5.28 -1.54 -14.56
C SER A 226 -6.07 -0.73 -15.60
N LEU A 227 -6.67 0.40 -15.20
CA LEU A 227 -7.36 1.31 -16.11
C LEU A 227 -6.44 1.80 -17.25
N LEU A 228 -5.18 2.13 -16.93
CA LEU A 228 -4.21 2.63 -17.91
C LEU A 228 -3.68 1.51 -18.82
N SER A 229 -3.46 0.32 -18.29
CA SER A 229 -2.81 -0.79 -19.01
C SER A 229 -3.77 -1.57 -19.89
N ASP A 230 -5.02 -1.74 -19.45
CA ASP A 230 -6.00 -2.59 -20.12
C ASP A 230 -7.12 -1.73 -20.75
N ASP A 231 -7.90 -1.02 -19.92
CA ASP A 231 -9.12 -0.33 -20.38
C ASP A 231 -8.83 0.83 -21.32
N LEU A 232 -7.84 1.67 -21.01
CA LEU A 232 -7.46 2.82 -21.83
C LEU A 232 -6.88 2.36 -23.17
N VAL A 233 -6.09 1.28 -23.17
CA VAL A 233 -5.54 0.71 -24.41
C VAL A 233 -6.66 0.16 -25.30
N ALA A 234 -7.60 -0.60 -24.72
CA ALA A 234 -8.76 -1.09 -25.45
C ALA A 234 -9.65 0.06 -25.97
N PHE A 235 -9.83 1.11 -25.17
CA PHE A 235 -10.58 2.31 -25.53
C PHE A 235 -9.91 3.09 -26.68
N GLU A 236 -8.61 3.36 -26.60
CA GLU A 236 -7.84 4.03 -27.67
C GLU A 236 -7.81 3.19 -28.96
N HIS A 237 -7.78 1.86 -28.85
CA HIS A 237 -7.86 0.99 -30.01
C HIS A 237 -9.17 1.21 -30.78
N GLN A 238 -10.30 1.41 -30.10
CA GLN A 238 -11.57 1.68 -30.78
C GLN A 238 -11.53 2.99 -31.57
N TRP A 239 -10.91 4.04 -31.04
CA TRP A 239 -10.71 5.28 -31.78
C TRP A 239 -9.78 5.09 -32.98
N THR A 240 -8.73 4.30 -32.82
CA THR A 240 -7.81 3.97 -33.92
C THR A 240 -8.53 3.24 -35.05
N SER A 241 -9.34 2.24 -34.70
CA SER A 241 -10.18 1.49 -35.66
C SER A 241 -11.23 2.39 -36.31
N PHE A 242 -11.85 3.29 -35.53
CA PHE A 242 -12.75 4.32 -36.07
C PHE A 242 -12.06 5.15 -37.14
N PHE A 243 -10.88 5.72 -36.87
CA PHE A 243 -10.16 6.50 -37.88
C PHE A 243 -9.73 5.67 -39.09
N ALA A 244 -9.25 4.43 -38.89
CA ALA A 244 -8.84 3.55 -39.97
C ALA A 244 -10.00 3.20 -40.92
N ASN A 245 -11.22 3.06 -40.41
CA ASN A 245 -12.42 2.85 -41.24
C ASN A 245 -12.69 4.07 -42.15
N PHE A 246 -12.52 5.29 -41.64
CA PHE A 246 -12.66 6.49 -42.48
C PHE A 246 -11.51 6.63 -43.49
N ASP A 247 -10.28 6.28 -43.09
CA ASP A 247 -9.09 6.40 -43.96
C ASP A 247 -9.10 5.36 -45.10
N THR A 248 -9.75 4.21 -44.91
CA THR A 248 -9.95 3.20 -45.97
C THR A 248 -11.10 3.57 -46.92
N GLU A 249 -12.16 4.20 -46.40
CA GLU A 249 -13.35 4.60 -47.17
C GLU A 249 -13.24 5.99 -47.82
N ILE A 250 -12.07 6.65 -47.80
CA ILE A 250 -11.86 8.01 -48.34
C ILE A 250 -12.50 8.22 -49.73
N PRO A 251 -12.39 7.30 -50.72
CA PRO A 251 -12.99 7.49 -52.04
C PRO A 251 -14.52 7.48 -52.06
N PHE A 252 -15.17 6.96 -51.00
CA PHE A 252 -16.62 6.74 -50.90
C PHE A 252 -17.24 7.38 -49.65
N LEU A 253 -16.56 8.35 -49.02
CA LEU A 253 -17.02 9.02 -47.79
C LEU A 253 -18.46 9.54 -47.85
N LEU A 254 -18.93 9.98 -49.01
CA LEU A 254 -20.31 10.47 -49.20
C LEU A 254 -21.38 9.38 -49.02
N GLU A 255 -21.02 8.11 -49.25
CA GLU A 255 -21.89 6.94 -49.14
C GLU A 255 -21.89 6.33 -47.74
N LEU A 256 -21.02 6.82 -46.85
CA LEU A 256 -20.88 6.30 -45.50
C LEU A 256 -22.13 6.64 -44.67
N SER A 257 -22.69 5.63 -44.00
CA SER A 257 -23.81 5.77 -43.07
C SER A 257 -23.35 5.94 -41.62
N GLU A 258 -24.21 6.50 -40.77
CA GLU A 258 -23.97 6.58 -39.32
C GLU A 258 -23.74 5.19 -38.69
N SER A 259 -24.45 4.16 -39.19
CA SER A 259 -24.33 2.77 -38.75
C SER A 259 -22.93 2.19 -39.03
N GLN A 260 -22.41 2.40 -40.24
CA GLN A 260 -21.07 1.96 -40.63
C GLN A 260 -19.98 2.73 -39.88
N ALA A 261 -20.12 4.05 -39.76
CA ALA A 261 -19.16 4.88 -39.06
C ALA A 261 -19.06 4.56 -37.56
N GLY A 262 -20.20 4.26 -36.91
CA GLY A 262 -20.27 3.94 -35.49
C GLY A 262 -19.99 2.48 -35.13
N GLU A 263 -19.72 1.60 -36.10
CA GLU A 263 -19.59 0.15 -35.88
C GLU A 263 -18.54 -0.21 -34.81
N PRO A 264 -17.30 0.34 -34.82
CA PRO A 264 -16.29 -0.02 -33.83
C PRO A 264 -16.74 0.26 -32.39
N PHE A 265 -17.38 1.41 -32.17
CA PHE A 265 -17.89 1.79 -30.84
C PHE A 265 -19.07 0.91 -30.44
N ARG A 266 -19.93 0.56 -31.39
CA ARG A 266 -21.13 -0.24 -31.15
C ARG A 266 -20.81 -1.68 -30.81
N SER A 267 -19.93 -2.32 -31.57
CA SER A 267 -19.53 -3.69 -31.32
C SER A 267 -18.77 -3.77 -30.00
N TYR A 268 -17.84 -2.85 -29.74
CA TYR A 268 -17.14 -2.76 -28.46
C TYR A 268 -18.09 -2.65 -27.26
N PHE A 269 -19.04 -1.72 -27.30
CA PHE A 269 -19.97 -1.50 -26.20
C PHE A 269 -20.95 -2.68 -26.05
N SER A 270 -21.54 -3.17 -27.15
CA SER A 270 -22.49 -4.30 -27.12
C SER A 270 -21.86 -5.58 -26.57
N HIS A 271 -20.66 -5.95 -27.04
CA HIS A 271 -19.95 -7.14 -26.54
C HIS A 271 -19.55 -6.99 -25.06
N GLY A 272 -19.13 -5.80 -24.66
CA GLY A 272 -18.86 -5.50 -23.25
C GLY A 272 -20.10 -5.61 -22.38
N MET A 273 -21.25 -5.13 -22.86
CA MET A 273 -22.52 -5.19 -22.13
C MET A 273 -23.08 -6.62 -22.01
N ILE A 274 -22.93 -7.47 -23.04
CA ILE A 274 -23.33 -8.91 -22.99
C ILE A 274 -22.63 -9.63 -21.84
N SER A 275 -21.37 -9.29 -21.58
CA SER A 275 -20.59 -9.87 -20.49
C SER A 275 -20.76 -9.13 -19.15
N SER A 276 -21.60 -8.09 -19.09
CA SER A 276 -21.85 -7.31 -17.88
C SER A 276 -23.26 -7.60 -17.35
N HIS A 277 -23.39 -7.91 -16.07
CA HIS A 277 -24.69 -8.03 -15.41
C HIS A 277 -25.29 -6.66 -15.03
N ILE A 278 -24.89 -5.59 -15.71
CA ILE A 278 -25.32 -4.22 -15.45
C ILE A 278 -26.68 -4.01 -16.13
N THR A 279 -27.74 -3.91 -15.34
CA THR A 279 -29.12 -3.71 -15.81
C THR A 279 -29.49 -2.24 -16.06
N GLU A 280 -28.67 -1.29 -15.57
CA GLU A 280 -28.94 0.14 -15.67
C GLU A 280 -28.32 0.77 -16.92
N ASN A 281 -29.12 0.90 -17.98
CA ASN A 281 -28.77 1.69 -19.16
C ASN A 281 -29.02 3.17 -18.88
N SER A 282 -28.05 3.87 -18.28
CA SER A 282 -28.13 5.33 -18.18
C SER A 282 -28.10 5.93 -19.61
N PRO A 283 -29.08 6.76 -20.02
CA PRO A 283 -29.16 7.29 -21.38
C PRO A 283 -27.93 8.16 -21.75
N ASN A 284 -27.25 8.71 -20.75
CA ASN A 284 -26.10 9.60 -20.91
C ASN A 284 -24.75 8.88 -21.12
N ARG A 285 -24.70 7.53 -21.05
CA ARG A 285 -23.48 6.74 -21.28
C ARG A 285 -23.71 5.65 -22.32
N GLN A 286 -24.09 6.07 -23.51
CA GLN A 286 -24.11 5.21 -24.68
C GLN A 286 -23.23 5.81 -25.78
N PRO A 287 -22.56 4.97 -26.57
CA PRO A 287 -21.84 5.47 -27.73
C PRO A 287 -22.83 5.87 -28.83
N PHE A 288 -22.46 6.86 -29.64
CA PHE A 288 -23.25 7.29 -30.79
C PHE A 288 -22.36 7.93 -31.85
N VAL A 289 -22.86 7.96 -33.09
CA VAL A 289 -22.30 8.75 -34.20
C VAL A 289 -23.47 9.39 -34.93
N LEU A 290 -23.49 10.72 -35.00
CA LEU A 290 -24.54 11.51 -35.64
C LEU A 290 -23.93 12.49 -36.65
N PHE A 291 -24.51 12.57 -37.85
CA PHE A 291 -24.02 13.44 -38.92
C PHE A 291 -24.83 14.74 -39.01
N GLY A 292 -24.14 15.87 -39.18
CA GLY A 292 -24.72 17.17 -39.50
C GLY A 292 -26.02 17.47 -38.73
N ASN A 293 -27.11 17.64 -39.46
CA ASN A 293 -28.41 18.05 -38.91
C ASN A 293 -29.11 16.99 -38.07
N HIS A 294 -28.64 15.75 -38.08
CA HIS A 294 -29.15 14.69 -37.22
C HIS A 294 -28.62 14.80 -35.78
N SER A 295 -27.57 15.60 -35.54
CA SER A 295 -27.06 15.93 -34.21
C SER A 295 -27.93 16.96 -33.46
N THR A 296 -29.26 16.83 -33.48
CA THR A 296 -30.15 17.75 -32.74
C THR A 296 -30.11 17.50 -31.24
N ARG A 297 -30.61 18.46 -30.46
CA ARG A 297 -30.77 18.30 -29.01
C ARG A 297 -31.57 17.05 -28.63
N GLU A 298 -32.62 16.73 -29.37
CA GLU A 298 -33.43 15.55 -29.10
C GLU A 298 -32.62 14.26 -29.33
N ASN A 299 -31.94 14.13 -30.46
CA ASN A 299 -31.19 12.92 -30.80
C ASN A 299 -29.96 12.70 -29.90
N LEU A 300 -29.29 13.78 -29.50
CA LEU A 300 -28.19 13.70 -28.53
C LEU A 300 -28.66 13.24 -27.14
N ASN A 301 -29.90 13.59 -26.76
CA ASN A 301 -30.46 13.21 -25.46
C ASN A 301 -31.29 11.91 -25.50
N ALA A 302 -31.63 11.42 -26.69
CA ALA A 302 -32.53 10.28 -26.88
C ALA A 302 -31.92 8.95 -26.41
N GLY A 303 -30.61 8.87 -26.14
CA GLY A 303 -29.97 7.65 -25.67
C GLY A 303 -30.25 6.44 -26.56
N ASN A 304 -30.34 6.67 -27.89
CA ASN A 304 -30.78 5.65 -28.85
C ASN A 304 -29.58 4.96 -29.51
N PHE A 305 -28.93 4.06 -28.78
CA PHE A 305 -27.93 3.15 -29.33
C PHE A 305 -28.52 1.99 -30.16
N ASN A 306 -29.80 1.68 -29.98
CA ASN A 306 -30.37 0.43 -30.49
C ASN A 306 -30.60 0.38 -32.01
N PHE A 307 -30.62 1.50 -32.74
CA PHE A 307 -30.78 1.51 -34.21
C PHE A 307 -30.11 2.73 -34.86
N PRO A 308 -28.79 2.69 -35.15
CA PRO A 308 -28.19 3.71 -36.01
C PRO A 308 -28.80 3.61 -37.42
N SER A 309 -29.11 4.76 -38.01
CA SER A 309 -29.78 4.80 -39.31
C SER A 309 -28.82 4.42 -40.44
N GLU A 310 -29.14 3.37 -41.19
CA GLU A 310 -28.48 3.09 -42.47
C GLU A 310 -28.85 4.13 -43.55
N GLY A 311 -29.94 4.90 -43.34
CA GLY A 311 -30.43 5.91 -44.27
C GLY A 311 -29.80 7.31 -44.09
N HIS A 312 -29.17 7.59 -42.95
CA HIS A 312 -28.47 8.85 -42.73
C HIS A 312 -27.04 8.74 -43.24
N LEU A 313 -26.84 9.22 -44.47
CA LEU A 313 -25.58 9.20 -45.17
C LEU A 313 -24.91 10.57 -45.09
N VAL A 314 -23.58 10.59 -45.21
CA VAL A 314 -22.83 11.86 -45.26
C VAL A 314 -23.40 12.78 -46.35
N ARG A 315 -23.78 12.27 -47.53
CA ARG A 315 -24.33 13.08 -48.64
C ARG A 315 -25.69 13.75 -48.40
N SER A 316 -26.51 13.29 -47.46
CA SER A 316 -27.92 13.71 -47.32
C SER A 316 -28.27 14.33 -45.96
N THR A 317 -27.34 14.35 -45.02
CA THR A 317 -27.61 14.75 -43.62
C THR A 317 -27.18 16.19 -43.29
N GLY A 318 -26.99 17.03 -44.29
CA GLY A 318 -26.71 18.47 -44.16
C GLY A 318 -27.95 19.36 -44.33
N PRO A 319 -27.79 20.69 -44.16
CA PRO A 319 -28.86 21.66 -44.37
C PRO A 319 -29.49 21.54 -45.76
N GLY A 320 -30.82 21.47 -45.82
CA GLY A 320 -31.57 21.36 -47.08
C GLY A 320 -31.30 20.07 -47.87
N GLY A 321 -30.86 18.98 -47.22
CA GLY A 321 -30.54 17.71 -47.88
C GLY A 321 -29.17 17.69 -48.58
N SER A 322 -28.32 18.69 -48.30
CA SER A 322 -26.92 18.69 -48.72
C SER A 322 -26.07 17.69 -47.90
N PHE A 323 -24.78 17.59 -48.19
CA PHE A 323 -23.89 16.75 -47.39
C PHE A 323 -23.61 17.35 -46.00
N ALA A 324 -23.45 16.49 -45.01
CA ALA A 324 -23.11 16.83 -43.63
C ALA A 324 -21.76 17.54 -43.56
N LYS A 325 -21.67 18.63 -42.79
CA LYS A 325 -20.42 19.40 -42.61
C LYS A 325 -19.53 18.89 -41.48
N HIS A 326 -20.13 18.17 -40.55
CA HIS A 326 -19.46 17.62 -39.39
C HIS A 326 -20.18 16.35 -38.92
N MET A 327 -19.54 15.64 -38.00
CA MET A 327 -20.13 14.58 -37.22
C MET A 327 -19.85 14.78 -35.73
N VAL A 328 -20.75 14.28 -34.91
CA VAL A 328 -20.56 14.16 -33.46
C VAL A 328 -20.46 12.68 -33.13
N ALA A 329 -19.34 12.29 -32.51
CA ALA A 329 -19.07 10.91 -32.14
C ALA A 329 -18.79 10.81 -30.64
N GLN A 330 -19.36 9.81 -29.98
CA GLN A 330 -19.10 9.47 -28.59
C GLN A 330 -18.71 8.00 -28.48
N CYS A 331 -17.58 7.75 -27.83
CA CYS A 331 -17.16 6.41 -27.43
C CYS A 331 -17.26 6.27 -25.90
N VAL A 332 -17.74 5.12 -25.44
CA VAL A 332 -17.97 4.82 -24.02
C VAL A 332 -17.39 3.45 -23.71
N SER A 333 -16.60 3.36 -22.63
CA SER A 333 -16.17 2.06 -22.09
C SER A 333 -17.37 1.35 -21.44
N PRO A 334 -17.68 0.11 -21.84
CA PRO A 334 -18.85 -0.61 -21.34
C PRO A 334 -18.72 -1.02 -19.86
N LYS A 335 -17.50 -1.37 -19.41
CA LYS A 335 -17.21 -1.83 -18.05
C LYS A 335 -16.26 -0.89 -17.31
N GLY A 336 -16.37 0.42 -17.57
CA GLY A 336 -15.42 1.36 -17.02
C GLY A 336 -15.84 2.82 -17.11
N PRO A 337 -15.07 3.71 -16.47
CA PRO A 337 -15.41 5.11 -16.37
C PRO A 337 -15.11 5.93 -17.63
N LEU A 338 -14.30 5.41 -18.56
CA LEU A 338 -13.84 6.17 -19.73
C LEU A 338 -14.98 6.47 -20.70
N ALA A 339 -15.14 7.74 -21.04
CA ALA A 339 -15.96 8.20 -22.14
C ALA A 339 -15.37 9.51 -22.70
N CYS A 340 -15.46 9.70 -24.00
CA CYS A 340 -15.21 11.00 -24.60
C CYS A 340 -16.03 11.19 -25.88
N SER A 341 -16.31 12.45 -26.17
CA SER A 341 -17.10 12.90 -27.30
C SER A 341 -16.29 13.91 -28.10
N ARG A 342 -16.37 13.80 -29.42
CA ARG A 342 -15.58 14.57 -30.38
C ARG A 342 -16.49 15.08 -31.49
N THR A 343 -16.17 16.26 -32.02
CA THR A 343 -16.76 16.78 -33.26
C THR A 343 -15.68 16.81 -34.32
N TYR A 344 -15.93 16.11 -35.44
CA TYR A 344 -15.00 16.07 -36.58
C TYR A 344 -15.67 16.59 -37.84
N PHE A 345 -14.88 16.99 -38.83
CA PHE A 345 -15.38 17.76 -39.97
C PHE A 345 -15.28 17.02 -41.30
N PHE A 346 -16.28 17.22 -42.14
CA PHE A 346 -16.35 16.73 -43.51
C PHE A 346 -16.08 17.88 -44.46
N GLY A 347 -14.83 17.99 -44.90
CA GLY A 347 -14.31 19.02 -45.80
C GLY A 347 -13.15 19.81 -45.18
N ALA A 348 -12.59 20.74 -45.96
CA ALA A 348 -11.42 21.51 -45.56
C ALA A 348 -11.74 22.54 -44.46
N THR A 349 -10.88 22.65 -43.44
CA THR A 349 -11.00 23.65 -42.36
C THR A 349 -10.20 24.94 -42.64
N HIS A 350 -9.33 24.90 -43.64
CA HIS A 350 -8.51 26.00 -44.14
C HIS A 350 -8.43 25.99 -45.66
N VAL A 351 -7.94 27.08 -46.25
CA VAL A 351 -7.64 27.14 -47.68
C VAL A 351 -6.13 27.26 -47.86
N PRO A 352 -5.45 26.33 -48.54
CA PRO A 352 -4.01 26.43 -48.77
C PRO A 352 -3.65 27.75 -49.46
N TYR A 353 -2.54 28.37 -49.05
CA TYR A 353 -2.05 29.58 -49.70
C TYR A 353 -1.53 29.25 -51.11
N LEU A 354 -2.07 29.91 -52.14
CA LEU A 354 -1.74 29.67 -53.56
C LEU A 354 -1.11 30.91 -54.26
N GLY A 355 -0.47 31.81 -53.50
CA GLY A 355 0.23 32.97 -54.07
C GLY A 355 -0.65 34.20 -54.37
N GLY A 356 -1.91 34.24 -53.94
CA GLY A 356 -2.79 35.41 -54.08
C GLY A 356 -4.08 35.34 -53.23
N ASP A 357 -4.82 36.45 -53.15
CA ASP A 357 -6.07 36.59 -52.38
C ASP A 357 -7.26 35.91 -53.10
N SER A 358 -7.31 34.57 -53.09
CA SER A 358 -8.49 33.85 -53.56
C SER A 358 -9.62 33.92 -52.53
N LYS A 359 -10.81 34.44 -52.91
CA LYS A 359 -12.00 34.43 -52.04
C LYS A 359 -12.39 33.01 -51.65
N LEU A 360 -12.71 32.81 -50.36
CA LEU A 360 -13.15 31.52 -49.83
C LEU A 360 -14.46 31.05 -50.51
N PRO A 361 -14.60 29.76 -50.85
CA PRO A 361 -15.91 29.20 -51.18
C PRO A 361 -16.84 29.28 -49.96
N LYS A 362 -18.09 29.75 -50.15
CA LYS A 362 -19.10 29.87 -49.08
C LYS A 362 -19.31 28.58 -48.25
N LYS A 363 -19.11 27.41 -48.85
CA LYS A 363 -19.22 26.10 -48.16
C LYS A 363 -18.08 25.86 -47.17
N THR A 364 -16.86 26.28 -47.51
CA THR A 364 -15.66 26.21 -46.66
C THR A 364 -15.77 27.19 -45.48
N GLU A 365 -16.50 28.30 -45.65
CA GLU A 365 -16.81 29.24 -44.55
C GLU A 365 -17.69 28.61 -43.47
N GLN A 366 -18.67 27.75 -43.81
CA GLN A 366 -19.51 27.06 -42.82
C GLN A 366 -18.71 26.03 -41.99
N ILE A 367 -17.84 25.26 -42.63
CA ILE A 367 -16.98 24.27 -41.94
C ILE A 367 -15.98 24.99 -41.04
N ARG A 368 -15.35 26.06 -41.56
CA ARG A 368 -14.45 26.91 -40.78
C ARG A 368 -15.15 27.49 -39.56
N LEU A 369 -16.36 28.05 -39.71
CA LEU A 369 -17.18 28.56 -38.61
C LEU A 369 -17.43 27.48 -37.53
N LEU A 370 -17.88 26.29 -37.92
CA LEU A 370 -18.10 25.19 -36.98
C LEU A 370 -16.81 24.76 -36.28
N SER A 371 -15.69 24.73 -36.99
CA SER A 371 -14.37 24.39 -36.42
C SER A 371 -13.86 25.44 -35.42
N GLN A 372 -14.15 26.73 -35.65
CA GLN A 372 -13.85 27.81 -34.71
C GLN A 372 -14.72 27.73 -33.45
N ILE A 373 -16.02 27.47 -33.61
CA ILE A 373 -16.92 27.22 -32.48
C ILE A 373 -16.41 26.04 -31.65
N TYR A 374 -16.05 24.93 -32.31
CA TYR A 374 -15.53 23.74 -31.64
C TYR A 374 -14.20 23.99 -30.92
N ALA A 375 -13.29 24.76 -31.52
CA ALA A 375 -12.04 25.15 -30.86
C ALA A 375 -12.28 25.93 -29.56
N ALA A 376 -13.22 26.88 -29.59
CA ALA A 376 -13.61 27.62 -28.38
C ALA A 376 -14.27 26.72 -27.32
N VAL A 377 -15.05 25.70 -27.74
CA VAL A 377 -15.63 24.69 -26.84
C VAL A 377 -14.55 23.81 -26.19
N ILE A 378 -13.51 23.41 -26.93
CA ILE A 378 -12.38 22.63 -26.39
C ILE A 378 -11.67 23.42 -25.31
N GLU A 379 -11.30 24.68 -25.58
CA GLU A 379 -10.66 25.56 -24.62
C GLU A 379 -11.51 25.75 -23.35
N ALA A 380 -12.82 25.93 -23.53
CA ALA A 380 -13.77 26.08 -22.43
C ALA A 380 -13.83 24.85 -21.51
N VAL A 381 -13.91 23.64 -22.07
CA VAL A 381 -13.93 22.40 -21.28
C VAL A 381 -12.60 22.20 -20.54
N VAL A 382 -11.46 22.41 -21.20
CA VAL A 382 -10.15 22.24 -20.56
C VAL A 382 -9.93 23.27 -19.45
N ALA A 383 -10.37 24.51 -19.65
CA ALA A 383 -10.37 25.53 -18.60
C ALA A 383 -11.31 25.17 -17.44
N GLY A 384 -12.50 24.63 -17.75
CA GLY A 384 -13.44 24.10 -16.77
C GLY A 384 -12.85 22.96 -15.93
N ILE A 385 -12.15 22.01 -16.55
CA ILE A 385 -11.43 20.92 -15.87
C ILE A 385 -10.35 21.49 -14.94
N ALA A 386 -9.53 22.43 -15.43
CA ALA A 386 -8.47 23.05 -14.63
C ALA A 386 -9.04 23.84 -13.44
N CYS A 387 -10.18 24.52 -13.61
CA CYS A 387 -10.88 25.20 -12.52
C CYS A 387 -11.47 24.22 -11.51
N TYR A 388 -12.13 23.16 -11.98
CA TYR A 388 -12.70 22.12 -11.12
C TYR A 388 -11.61 21.42 -10.31
N ALA A 389 -10.48 21.06 -10.93
CA ALA A 389 -9.37 20.42 -10.24
C ALA A 389 -8.81 21.27 -9.07
N LYS A 390 -8.85 22.61 -9.19
CA LYS A 390 -8.36 23.54 -8.15
C LYS A 390 -9.38 23.87 -7.08
N THR A 391 -10.68 23.86 -7.42
CA THR A 391 -11.75 24.39 -6.56
C THR A 391 -12.74 23.34 -6.07
N SER A 392 -12.73 22.15 -6.68
CA SER A 392 -13.71 21.08 -6.51
C SER A 392 -15.17 21.54 -6.66
N SER A 393 -15.42 22.66 -7.36
CA SER A 393 -16.72 23.30 -7.48
C SER A 393 -17.23 23.27 -8.91
N LEU A 394 -18.37 22.62 -9.13
CA LEU A 394 -19.04 22.59 -10.44
C LEU A 394 -19.46 23.99 -10.90
N THR A 395 -19.99 24.81 -9.99
CA THR A 395 -20.46 26.17 -10.30
C THR A 395 -19.33 27.05 -10.81
N LYS A 396 -18.18 27.07 -10.10
CA LYS A 396 -17.00 27.85 -10.53
C LYS A 396 -16.44 27.32 -11.85
N ALA A 397 -16.37 26.01 -12.03
CA ALA A 397 -15.91 25.39 -13.27
C ALA A 397 -16.80 25.78 -14.46
N LYS A 398 -18.13 25.82 -14.25
CA LYS A 398 -19.10 26.26 -15.25
C LYS A 398 -18.91 27.74 -15.61
N GLU A 399 -18.79 28.62 -14.62
CA GLU A 399 -18.53 30.06 -14.84
C GLU A 399 -17.26 30.29 -15.67
N VAL A 400 -16.15 29.62 -15.32
CA VAL A 400 -14.88 29.72 -16.06
C VAL A 400 -15.01 29.16 -17.47
N ALA A 401 -15.71 28.04 -17.66
CA ALA A 401 -15.94 27.47 -18.99
C ALA A 401 -16.77 28.42 -19.88
N GLU A 402 -17.84 29.01 -19.36
CA GLU A 402 -18.70 29.97 -20.07
C GLU A 402 -17.96 31.27 -20.44
N GLN A 403 -17.10 31.76 -19.54
CA GLN A 403 -16.25 32.92 -19.79
C GLN A 403 -15.20 32.62 -20.86
N THR A 404 -14.56 31.45 -20.78
CA THR A 404 -13.52 31.01 -21.74
C THR A 404 -14.13 30.82 -23.12
N LEU A 405 -15.30 30.16 -23.24
CA LEU A 405 -16.04 30.05 -24.50
C LEU A 405 -16.34 31.44 -25.07
N GLY A 406 -16.78 32.37 -24.22
CA GLY A 406 -17.04 33.75 -24.63
C GLY A 406 -15.83 34.47 -25.22
N SER A 407 -14.65 34.28 -24.61
CA SER A 407 -13.40 34.91 -25.03
C SER A 407 -12.85 34.25 -26.30
N GLY A 408 -12.97 32.92 -26.42
CA GLY A 408 -12.62 32.19 -27.63
C GLY A 408 -13.46 32.64 -28.84
N LEU A 409 -14.77 32.79 -28.66
CA LEU A 409 -15.64 33.32 -29.73
C LEU A 409 -15.27 34.75 -30.15
N ASP A 410 -14.80 35.60 -29.23
CA ASP A 410 -14.32 36.94 -29.57
C ASP A 410 -13.02 36.87 -30.38
N SER A 411 -12.09 35.97 -30.02
CA SER A 411 -10.80 35.80 -30.72
C SER A 411 -10.94 35.30 -32.16
N PHE A 412 -12.02 34.55 -32.45
CA PHE A 412 -12.37 34.11 -33.80
C PHE A 412 -13.28 35.08 -34.57
N GLU A 413 -13.49 36.28 -34.05
CA GLU A 413 -14.34 37.33 -34.64
C GLU A 413 -15.84 36.94 -34.76
N LEU A 414 -16.30 36.00 -33.92
CA LEU A 414 -17.69 35.50 -33.91
C LEU A 414 -18.63 36.29 -32.98
N ILE A 415 -18.27 37.53 -32.65
CA ILE A 415 -19.01 38.44 -31.76
C ILE A 415 -20.52 38.55 -32.13
N PRO A 416 -20.92 38.66 -33.41
CA PRO A 416 -22.34 38.79 -33.79
C PRO A 416 -23.21 37.61 -33.37
N PHE A 417 -22.61 36.42 -33.21
CA PHE A 417 -23.33 35.18 -32.96
C PHE A 417 -23.23 34.70 -31.50
N LYS A 418 -22.41 35.38 -30.70
CA LYS A 418 -22.10 35.04 -29.30
C LYS A 418 -23.33 34.86 -28.43
N ALA A 419 -24.32 35.76 -28.52
CA ALA A 419 -25.54 35.67 -27.72
C ALA A 419 -26.41 34.45 -28.10
N ALA A 420 -26.49 34.15 -29.39
CA ALA A 420 -27.27 33.02 -29.91
C ALA A 420 -26.62 31.67 -29.57
N LEU A 421 -25.28 31.57 -29.60
CA LEU A 421 -24.55 30.36 -29.23
C LEU A 421 -24.59 30.12 -27.71
N ARG A 422 -24.46 31.18 -26.90
CA ARG A 422 -24.50 31.08 -25.43
C ARG A 422 -25.84 30.59 -24.90
N SER A 423 -26.97 31.01 -25.50
CA SER A 423 -28.30 30.57 -25.04
C SER A 423 -28.58 29.08 -25.30
N LYS A 424 -27.81 28.45 -26.20
CA LYS A 424 -27.92 27.04 -26.58
C LYS A 424 -26.82 26.16 -26.01
N MET A 425 -25.96 26.71 -25.14
CA MET A 425 -24.89 25.92 -24.54
C MET A 425 -25.36 25.13 -23.31
N ALA A 426 -24.73 23.99 -23.07
CA ALA A 426 -24.80 23.27 -21.80
C ALA A 426 -23.41 22.78 -21.39
N PHE A 427 -23.05 22.99 -20.12
CA PHE A 427 -21.82 22.47 -19.52
C PHE A 427 -22.17 21.64 -18.28
N HIS A 428 -21.57 20.46 -18.16
CA HIS A 428 -21.72 19.60 -16.99
C HIS A 428 -20.45 18.79 -16.73
N ILE A 429 -20.29 18.38 -15.47
CA ILE A 429 -19.28 17.41 -15.05
C ILE A 429 -20.03 16.28 -14.33
N HIS A 430 -19.71 15.04 -14.64
CA HIS A 430 -20.26 13.87 -13.94
C HIS A 430 -19.12 13.03 -13.37
N ALA A 431 -19.23 12.55 -12.13
CA ALA A 431 -18.33 11.52 -11.62
C ALA A 431 -18.84 10.15 -12.05
N VAL A 432 -17.93 9.27 -12.41
CA VAL A 432 -18.22 7.92 -12.89
C VAL A 432 -17.34 6.94 -12.12
N ASN A 433 -17.97 5.95 -11.48
CA ASN A 433 -17.24 4.92 -10.75
C ASN A 433 -16.56 3.92 -11.70
N ASN A 434 -15.75 3.01 -11.16
CA ASN A 434 -15.01 2.02 -11.95
C ASN A 434 -15.91 1.06 -12.75
N GLN A 435 -17.22 1.03 -12.50
CA GLN A 435 -18.18 0.21 -13.24
C GLN A 435 -18.91 0.99 -14.34
N GLY A 436 -18.61 2.27 -14.50
CA GLY A 436 -19.27 3.09 -15.49
C GLY A 436 -20.60 3.71 -15.05
N ARG A 437 -20.94 3.69 -13.74
CA ARG A 437 -22.15 4.33 -13.21
C ARG A 437 -21.89 5.77 -12.77
N ILE A 438 -22.85 6.65 -13.05
CA ILE A 438 -22.78 8.06 -12.66
C ILE A 438 -23.03 8.18 -11.15
N VAL A 439 -22.15 8.89 -10.45
CA VAL A 439 -22.22 9.17 -9.01
C VAL A 439 -22.37 10.68 -8.80
N PRO A 440 -23.16 11.14 -7.81
CA PRO A 440 -23.24 12.56 -7.48
C PRO A 440 -21.87 13.16 -7.16
N LEU A 441 -21.59 14.35 -7.71
CA LEU A 441 -20.32 15.06 -7.49
C LEU A 441 -20.12 15.52 -6.04
N ASP A 442 -21.22 15.73 -5.30
CA ASP A 442 -21.16 16.19 -3.90
C ASP A 442 -20.82 15.06 -2.92
N SER A 443 -20.65 13.83 -3.39
CA SER A 443 -20.16 12.72 -2.58
C SER A 443 -18.73 12.98 -2.11
N GLU A 444 -18.43 12.67 -0.84
CA GLU A 444 -17.04 12.72 -0.31
C GLU A 444 -16.08 11.85 -1.14
N ASP A 445 -16.59 10.78 -1.75
CA ASP A 445 -15.81 9.86 -2.58
C ASP A 445 -15.60 10.33 -4.01
N SER A 446 -16.22 11.45 -4.41
CA SER A 446 -16.12 11.99 -5.78
C SER A 446 -14.68 12.22 -6.21
N LEU A 447 -13.78 12.60 -5.29
CA LEU A 447 -12.35 12.80 -5.55
C LEU A 447 -11.69 11.54 -6.13
N SER A 448 -12.11 10.36 -5.66
CA SER A 448 -11.57 9.06 -6.05
C SER A 448 -12.17 8.48 -7.34
N PHE A 449 -13.12 9.16 -7.98
CA PHE A 449 -13.73 8.72 -9.23
C PHE A 449 -13.19 9.50 -10.43
N VAL A 450 -13.20 8.87 -11.60
CA VAL A 450 -12.97 9.57 -12.87
C VAL A 450 -14.18 10.46 -13.14
N LYS A 451 -13.94 11.65 -13.67
CA LYS A 451 -14.99 12.59 -14.06
C LYS A 451 -15.02 12.74 -15.57
N THR A 452 -16.19 12.96 -16.14
CA THR A 452 -16.36 13.38 -17.53
C THR A 452 -16.87 14.80 -17.55
N ALA A 453 -16.06 15.74 -18.05
CA ALA A 453 -16.49 17.11 -18.33
C ALA A 453 -16.96 17.20 -19.78
N CYS A 454 -18.11 17.82 -20.01
CA CYS A 454 -18.71 17.95 -21.33
C CYS A 454 -19.26 19.36 -21.55
N MET A 455 -19.08 19.87 -22.76
CA MET A 455 -19.78 21.05 -23.25
C MET A 455 -20.42 20.75 -24.60
N THR A 456 -21.69 21.13 -24.72
CA THR A 456 -22.48 21.01 -25.95
C THR A 456 -23.05 22.36 -26.33
N ILE A 457 -23.00 22.70 -27.61
CA ILE A 457 -23.76 23.82 -28.20
C ILE A 457 -24.80 23.21 -29.13
N TYR A 458 -26.06 23.29 -28.71
CA TYR A 458 -27.17 22.66 -29.41
C TYR A 458 -27.64 23.47 -30.62
N ASP A 459 -28.08 22.76 -31.66
CA ASP A 459 -28.90 23.27 -32.77
C ASP A 459 -28.39 24.60 -33.36
N ILE A 460 -27.12 24.64 -33.75
CA ILE A 460 -26.45 25.82 -34.29
C ILE A 460 -27.17 26.25 -35.59
N PRO A 461 -27.73 27.47 -35.67
CA PRO A 461 -28.36 27.95 -36.90
C PRO A 461 -27.33 28.20 -38.02
N ASP A 462 -27.76 28.20 -39.27
CA ASP A 462 -26.89 28.60 -40.39
C ASP A 462 -26.65 30.12 -40.39
N LEU A 463 -25.56 30.53 -39.73
CA LEU A 463 -25.20 31.92 -39.46
C LEU A 463 -24.75 32.71 -40.70
N LEU A 464 -24.50 32.05 -41.84
CA LEU A 464 -24.00 32.65 -43.07
C LEU A 464 -25.10 32.94 -44.12
N GLY A 465 -26.37 32.90 -43.70
CA GLY A 465 -27.51 33.36 -44.50
C GLY A 465 -28.38 32.26 -45.13
N GLY A 466 -28.28 31.01 -44.65
CA GLY A 466 -29.20 29.93 -45.03
C GLY A 466 -30.38 29.80 -44.06
N ASN A 467 -31.53 29.35 -44.57
CA ASN A 467 -32.66 28.91 -43.73
C ASN A 467 -32.42 27.45 -43.32
N GLY A 468 -31.80 27.22 -42.15
CA GLY A 468 -31.57 25.87 -41.65
C GLY A 468 -30.79 25.81 -40.32
N CYS A 469 -30.77 24.62 -39.72
CA CYS A 469 -29.86 24.24 -38.64
C CYS A 469 -28.62 23.56 -39.27
N LEU A 470 -27.43 23.76 -38.70
CA LEU A 470 -26.19 23.08 -39.09
C LEU A 470 -25.96 21.79 -38.30
N GLY A 471 -26.63 21.61 -37.15
CA GLY A 471 -26.39 20.55 -36.16
C GLY A 471 -25.86 21.10 -34.83
N SER A 472 -25.34 20.23 -33.97
CA SER A 472 -24.76 20.58 -32.66
C SER A 472 -23.28 20.22 -32.59
N VAL A 473 -22.54 20.91 -31.75
CA VAL A 473 -21.12 20.63 -31.48
C VAL A 473 -20.96 20.12 -30.05
N VAL A 474 -20.19 19.05 -29.86
CA VAL A 474 -19.98 18.41 -28.55
C VAL A 474 -18.50 18.11 -28.33
N PHE A 475 -18.00 18.45 -27.16
CA PHE A 475 -16.69 18.03 -26.69
C PHE A 475 -16.80 17.50 -25.26
N SER A 476 -16.20 16.34 -25.00
CA SER A 476 -16.06 15.84 -23.64
C SER A 476 -14.74 15.12 -23.40
N GLU A 477 -14.27 15.16 -22.16
CA GLU A 477 -13.02 14.53 -21.73
C GLU A 477 -13.22 13.81 -20.39
N SER A 478 -12.64 12.61 -20.28
CA SER A 478 -12.51 11.90 -19.02
C SER A 478 -11.20 12.29 -18.33
N PHE A 479 -11.30 12.72 -17.07
CA PHE A 479 -10.16 13.19 -16.29
C PHE A 479 -10.23 12.69 -14.85
N LEU A 480 -9.06 12.60 -14.21
CA LEU A 480 -8.92 12.27 -12.81
C LEU A 480 -8.26 13.43 -12.07
N THR A 481 -8.69 13.66 -10.83
CA THR A 481 -8.16 14.69 -9.95
C THR A 481 -7.45 14.04 -8.78
N SER A 482 -6.40 14.67 -8.29
CA SER A 482 -5.69 14.26 -7.11
C SER A 482 -5.48 15.45 -6.19
N GLN A 483 -5.65 15.22 -4.89
CA GLN A 483 -5.61 16.24 -3.85
C GLN A 483 -4.78 15.76 -2.66
N ILE A 484 -3.78 16.55 -2.27
CA ILE A 484 -2.98 16.31 -1.07
C ILE A 484 -3.19 17.49 -0.13
N LEU A 485 -3.56 17.21 1.12
CA LEU A 485 -3.58 18.21 2.17
C LEU A 485 -2.16 18.45 2.67
N VAL A 486 -1.72 19.70 2.69
CA VAL A 486 -0.35 20.09 3.04
C VAL A 486 -0.39 21.04 4.22
N LYS A 487 0.33 20.70 5.30
CA LYS A 487 0.47 21.56 6.47
C LYS A 487 1.69 22.45 6.34
N GLU A 488 1.44 23.75 6.42
CA GLU A 488 2.44 24.81 6.36
C GLU A 488 3.13 24.98 7.73
N LYS A 489 4.24 25.74 7.74
CA LYS A 489 5.04 25.96 8.95
C LYS A 489 4.28 26.71 10.06
N ASP A 490 3.32 27.54 9.67
CA ASP A 490 2.44 28.28 10.58
C ASP A 490 1.27 27.43 11.13
N GLY A 491 1.17 26.17 10.67
CA GLY A 491 0.11 25.24 11.06
C GLY A 491 -1.14 25.31 10.18
N THR A 492 -1.20 26.22 9.19
CA THR A 492 -2.30 26.26 8.22
C THR A 492 -2.27 25.03 7.31
N VAL A 493 -3.45 24.58 6.86
CA VAL A 493 -3.58 23.45 5.93
C VAL A 493 -3.98 24.01 4.57
N THR A 494 -3.07 23.88 3.60
CA THR A 494 -3.26 24.21 2.20
C THR A 494 -3.54 22.94 1.40
N THR A 495 -4.06 23.11 0.18
CA THR A 495 -4.39 21.99 -0.70
C THR A 495 -3.53 22.05 -1.95
N GLU A 496 -2.72 21.02 -2.19
CA GLU A 496 -2.02 20.82 -3.46
C GLU A 496 -2.91 19.94 -4.35
N THR A 497 -3.21 20.42 -5.56
CA THR A 497 -4.11 19.73 -6.51
C THR A 497 -3.42 19.46 -7.83
N ARG A 498 -3.75 18.32 -8.43
CA ARG A 498 -3.33 17.93 -9.77
C ARG A 498 -4.47 17.26 -10.52
N SER A 499 -4.43 17.30 -11.84
CA SER A 499 -5.35 16.57 -12.69
C SER A 499 -4.63 15.98 -13.89
N ILE A 500 -5.22 14.92 -14.43
CA ILE A 500 -4.80 14.32 -15.69
C ILE A 500 -6.03 14.04 -16.54
N VAL A 501 -5.94 14.36 -17.83
CA VAL A 501 -6.98 14.04 -18.81
C VAL A 501 -6.60 12.71 -19.46
N LEU A 502 -7.35 11.66 -19.14
CA LEU A 502 -7.06 10.28 -19.57
C LEU A 502 -7.30 10.11 -21.07
N THR A 503 -8.29 10.80 -21.62
CA THR A 503 -8.68 10.71 -23.04
C THR A 503 -7.98 11.72 -23.94
N ALA A 504 -6.95 12.43 -23.44
CA ALA A 504 -6.24 13.46 -24.18
C ALA A 504 -5.47 12.92 -25.41
N ALA A 505 -5.11 11.64 -25.41
CA ALA A 505 -4.44 10.99 -26.52
C ALA A 505 -5.36 10.76 -27.73
N VAL A 506 -6.68 10.80 -27.54
CA VAL A 506 -7.65 10.75 -28.65
C VAL A 506 -7.63 12.12 -29.35
N PRO A 507 -7.30 12.17 -30.66
CA PRO A 507 -7.23 13.42 -31.42
C PRO A 507 -8.47 14.29 -31.19
N ARG A 508 -8.26 15.52 -30.75
CA ARG A 508 -9.36 16.46 -30.50
C ARG A 508 -9.93 17.01 -31.79
N PHE A 509 -9.09 17.16 -32.81
CA PHE A 509 -9.47 17.61 -34.13
C PHE A 509 -9.16 16.55 -35.17
N CYS A 510 -10.06 16.41 -36.14
CA CYS A 510 -9.86 15.63 -37.35
C CYS A 510 -10.81 16.18 -38.42
N SER A 511 -10.37 16.16 -39.67
CA SER A 511 -11.21 16.49 -40.81
C SER A 511 -10.77 15.70 -42.04
N TRP A 512 -11.73 15.27 -42.86
CA TRP A 512 -11.47 14.56 -44.11
C TRP A 512 -11.90 15.40 -45.30
N LEU A 513 -11.11 15.42 -46.37
CA LEU A 513 -11.53 16.01 -47.64
C LEU A 513 -12.62 15.12 -48.28
N VAL A 514 -13.80 15.68 -48.53
CA VAL A 514 -14.98 14.89 -48.98
C VAL A 514 -15.41 15.22 -50.41
N GLU A 515 -15.39 16.49 -50.83
CA GLU A 515 -15.77 16.84 -52.19
C GLU A 515 -14.59 16.68 -53.17
N ASP A 516 -14.89 16.15 -54.36
CA ASP A 516 -13.98 16.06 -55.52
C ASP A 516 -13.21 17.36 -55.79
N ASN A 517 -13.85 18.51 -55.61
CA ASN A 517 -13.22 19.82 -55.86
C ASN A 517 -12.17 20.18 -54.81
N GLU A 518 -12.33 19.75 -53.55
CA GLU A 518 -11.39 20.00 -52.46
C GLU A 518 -10.19 19.04 -52.55
N VAL A 519 -10.45 17.77 -52.88
CA VAL A 519 -9.40 16.78 -53.18
C VAL A 519 -8.59 17.25 -54.39
N LYS A 520 -9.26 17.63 -55.49
CA LYS A 520 -8.60 18.22 -56.66
C LYS A 520 -7.88 19.52 -56.34
N LEU A 521 -8.35 20.33 -55.39
CA LEU A 521 -7.65 21.55 -54.96
C LEU A 521 -6.37 21.21 -54.20
N SER A 522 -6.41 20.24 -53.28
CA SER A 522 -5.22 19.75 -52.57
C SER A 522 -4.21 19.10 -53.53
N GLU A 523 -4.68 18.26 -54.46
CA GLU A 523 -3.85 17.67 -55.52
C GLU A 523 -3.26 18.73 -56.46
N LYS A 524 -4.08 19.69 -56.91
CA LYS A 524 -3.61 20.84 -57.71
C LYS A 524 -2.59 21.67 -56.94
N THR A 525 -2.75 21.82 -55.63
CA THR A 525 -1.80 22.52 -54.77
C THR A 525 -0.46 21.78 -54.74
N GLN A 526 -0.48 20.46 -54.59
CA GLN A 526 0.72 19.63 -54.65
C GLN A 526 1.37 19.61 -56.05
N GLN A 527 0.57 19.64 -57.11
CA GLN A 527 1.05 19.70 -58.50
C GLN A 527 1.61 21.08 -58.88
N ALA A 528 0.94 22.16 -58.48
CA ALA A 528 1.37 23.54 -58.74
C ALA A 528 2.70 23.86 -58.07
N VAL A 529 2.94 23.26 -56.89
CA VAL A 529 4.19 23.40 -56.14
C VAL A 529 5.33 22.54 -56.71
N ARG A 530 5.02 21.52 -57.53
CA ARG A 530 5.99 20.64 -58.21
C ARG A 530 6.32 21.03 -59.66
N GLY A 531 5.77 22.14 -60.16
CA GLY A 531 6.10 22.67 -61.49
C GLY A 531 7.42 23.44 -61.53
N ASP A 532 7.97 23.66 -62.73
CA ASP A 532 9.28 24.33 -62.94
C ASP A 532 9.33 25.79 -62.43
N GLU A 533 8.18 26.48 -62.30
CA GLU A 533 8.06 27.82 -61.70
C GLU A 533 7.04 27.83 -60.55
N SER A 534 7.44 27.34 -59.37
CA SER A 534 6.64 27.40 -58.14
C SER A 534 6.77 28.76 -57.45
N PHE A 535 5.67 29.29 -56.90
CA PHE A 535 5.69 30.53 -56.09
C PHE A 535 6.44 30.36 -54.76
N LEU A 536 6.73 29.13 -54.34
CA LEU A 536 7.61 28.82 -53.19
C LEU A 536 9.09 28.73 -53.61
N GLY A 537 9.41 28.98 -54.88
CA GLY A 537 10.75 28.89 -55.44
C GLY A 537 11.16 27.47 -55.84
N THR A 538 12.46 27.22 -55.98
CA THR A 538 12.99 25.93 -56.46
C THR A 538 12.78 24.84 -55.41
N PHE A 539 12.28 23.67 -55.84
CA PHE A 539 12.19 22.49 -54.99
C PHE A 539 13.58 22.03 -54.52
N LEU A 540 13.74 21.82 -53.21
CA LEU A 540 14.99 21.36 -52.62
C LEU A 540 14.92 19.86 -52.34
N THR A 541 14.03 19.46 -51.42
CA THR A 541 13.92 18.08 -50.97
C THR A 541 12.55 17.79 -50.36
N GLY A 542 12.23 16.51 -50.12
CA GLY A 542 11.02 16.12 -49.41
C GLY A 542 11.06 14.70 -48.86
N GLY A 543 10.24 14.43 -47.85
CA GLY A 543 10.20 13.11 -47.22
C GLY A 543 9.09 12.95 -46.20
N GLU A 544 8.91 11.71 -45.78
CA GLU A 544 7.87 11.27 -44.84
C GLU A 544 8.40 11.22 -43.40
N GLY A 545 7.47 11.17 -42.43
CA GLY A 545 7.81 10.98 -41.02
C GLY A 545 8.25 12.25 -40.30
N ALA A 546 7.79 13.43 -40.75
CA ALA A 546 7.94 14.68 -40.02
C ALA A 546 6.71 14.93 -39.14
N TYR A 547 6.93 15.44 -37.92
CA TYR A 547 5.83 15.73 -36.99
C TYR A 547 5.62 17.23 -36.84
N LEU A 548 4.41 17.70 -37.11
CA LEU A 548 4.02 19.10 -36.95
C LEU A 548 3.39 19.33 -35.57
N TYR A 549 3.96 20.26 -34.81
CA TYR A 549 3.46 20.75 -33.54
C TYR A 549 3.05 22.22 -33.68
N SER A 550 2.02 22.62 -32.94
CA SER A 550 1.62 24.02 -32.80
C SER A 550 1.79 24.49 -31.36
N SER A 551 1.88 25.81 -31.20
CA SER A 551 1.71 26.51 -29.91
C SER A 551 0.36 26.23 -29.24
N ASN A 552 -0.65 25.76 -29.98
CA ASN A 552 -1.91 25.37 -29.37
C ASN A 552 -1.74 24.09 -28.53
N LEU A 553 -1.77 24.25 -27.20
CA LEU A 553 -1.69 23.14 -26.23
C LEU A 553 -2.78 22.08 -26.38
N GLN A 554 -3.85 22.39 -27.13
CA GLN A 554 -4.94 21.46 -27.39
C GLN A 554 -4.73 20.63 -28.67
N SER A 555 -3.76 20.99 -29.51
CA SER A 555 -3.41 20.26 -30.74
C SER A 555 -2.55 19.04 -30.43
N TRP A 556 -2.83 17.94 -31.12
CA TRP A 556 -2.00 16.75 -31.09
C TRP A 556 -0.95 16.84 -32.21
N PRO A 557 0.29 16.32 -32.04
CA PRO A 557 1.24 16.30 -33.13
C PRO A 557 0.72 15.46 -34.30
N GLU A 558 0.84 16.02 -35.49
CA GLU A 558 0.42 15.36 -36.73
C GLU A 558 1.63 14.86 -37.51
N GLU A 559 1.62 13.58 -37.89
CA GLU A 559 2.62 12.99 -38.76
C GLU A 559 2.26 13.26 -40.23
N GLY A 560 3.20 13.77 -41.01
CA GLY A 560 2.95 14.06 -42.41
C GLY A 560 4.22 14.16 -43.26
N ASN A 561 3.99 14.49 -44.53
CA ASN A 561 5.04 14.61 -45.53
C ASN A 561 5.44 16.08 -45.68
N VAL A 562 6.71 16.39 -45.47
CA VAL A 562 7.23 17.75 -45.61
C VAL A 562 8.09 17.86 -46.85
N HIS A 563 7.88 18.94 -47.61
CA HIS A 563 8.63 19.30 -48.80
C HIS A 563 9.18 20.72 -48.62
N PHE A 564 10.49 20.88 -48.83
CA PHE A 564 11.21 22.14 -48.66
C PHE A 564 11.53 22.79 -50.00
N PHE A 565 11.37 24.11 -50.07
CA PHE A 565 11.65 24.95 -51.25
C PHE A 565 12.58 26.10 -50.88
N SER A 566 13.15 26.80 -51.85
CA SER A 566 14.03 27.95 -51.57
C SER A 566 13.32 29.07 -50.79
N SER A 567 12.02 29.28 -51.01
CA SER A 567 11.22 30.38 -50.44
C SER A 567 10.07 29.94 -49.52
N GLY A 568 10.04 28.68 -49.07
CA GLY A 568 9.03 28.21 -48.13
C GLY A 568 8.96 26.69 -47.99
N LEU A 569 7.91 26.18 -47.37
CA LEU A 569 7.68 24.74 -47.25
C LEU A 569 6.20 24.35 -47.46
N LEU A 570 6.01 23.08 -47.80
CA LEU A 570 4.71 22.42 -47.93
C LEU A 570 4.68 21.24 -46.96
N PHE A 571 3.73 21.26 -46.02
CA PHE A 571 3.39 20.11 -45.19
C PHE A 571 2.10 19.49 -45.74
N SER A 572 2.11 18.19 -45.99
CA SER A 572 0.96 17.45 -46.52
C SER A 572 0.51 16.40 -45.52
N HIS A 573 -0.74 16.48 -45.09
CA HIS A 573 -1.39 15.49 -44.24
C HIS A 573 -2.43 14.71 -45.04
N CYS A 574 -2.59 13.41 -44.75
CA CYS A 574 -3.48 12.52 -45.52
C CYS A 574 -4.97 12.88 -45.39
N ARG A 575 -5.38 13.51 -44.29
CA ARG A 575 -6.82 13.77 -44.00
C ARG A 575 -7.30 15.16 -44.40
N HIS A 576 -6.60 16.23 -43.98
CA HIS A 576 -7.03 17.61 -44.18
C HIS A 576 -6.25 18.37 -45.26
N GLY A 577 -5.29 17.69 -45.90
CA GLY A 577 -4.62 18.17 -47.11
C GLY A 577 -3.36 18.97 -46.85
N SER A 578 -3.11 19.93 -47.73
CA SER A 578 -1.84 20.67 -47.83
C SER A 578 -1.84 21.94 -46.99
N ILE A 579 -0.74 22.20 -46.28
CA ILE A 579 -0.43 23.45 -45.58
C ILE A 579 0.82 24.05 -46.21
N ILE A 580 0.67 25.25 -46.76
CA ILE A 580 1.77 25.99 -47.41
C ILE A 580 2.20 27.14 -46.51
N ILE A 581 3.49 27.19 -46.22
CA ILE A 581 4.11 28.26 -45.43
C ILE A 581 5.17 28.94 -46.30
N SER A 582 4.81 30.05 -46.93
CA SER A 582 5.76 30.94 -47.64
C SER A 582 6.60 31.73 -46.64
N LYS A 583 7.87 32.02 -46.97
CA LYS A 583 8.73 32.95 -46.23
C LYS A 583 8.07 34.33 -46.07
N ASP A 584 7.20 34.75 -46.98
CA ASP A 584 6.46 36.02 -46.86
C ASP A 584 5.57 36.08 -45.61
N HIS A 585 5.09 34.93 -45.17
CA HIS A 585 4.26 34.77 -43.98
C HIS A 585 5.07 34.40 -42.72
N MET A 586 6.40 34.32 -42.81
CA MET A 586 7.28 34.05 -41.67
C MET A 586 7.79 35.37 -41.07
N ASN A 587 7.90 35.41 -39.74
CA ASN A 587 8.61 36.45 -38.99
C ASN A 587 10.05 36.04 -38.71
N SER A 588 10.27 34.76 -38.40
CA SER A 588 11.57 34.22 -38.04
C SER A 588 11.57 32.71 -38.27
N ILE A 589 12.75 32.15 -38.58
CA ILE A 589 12.93 30.71 -38.68
C ILE A 589 14.21 30.30 -37.95
N SER A 590 14.07 29.37 -37.02
CA SER A 590 15.15 28.90 -36.15
C SER A 590 15.25 27.39 -36.17
N PHE A 591 16.45 26.85 -35.98
CA PHE A 591 16.70 25.42 -35.99
C PHE A 591 17.49 24.98 -34.76
N TYR A 592 16.95 23.99 -34.06
CA TYR A 592 17.61 23.30 -32.96
C TYR A 592 18.03 21.90 -33.44
N ASP A 593 19.34 21.67 -33.56
CA ASP A 593 19.94 20.44 -34.08
C ASP A 593 19.92 19.28 -33.05
N GLY A 594 20.06 19.62 -31.76
CA GLY A 594 20.32 18.62 -30.72
C GLY A 594 21.73 18.05 -30.82
N ASP A 595 21.86 16.72 -30.83
CA ASP A 595 23.15 15.98 -30.85
C ASP A 595 23.29 15.05 -32.07
N SER A 596 22.42 15.22 -33.08
CA SER A 596 22.33 14.48 -34.34
C SER A 596 22.14 12.95 -34.24
N THR A 597 22.10 12.36 -33.04
CA THR A 597 22.12 10.89 -32.85
C THR A 597 21.03 10.37 -31.93
N SER A 598 20.67 11.12 -30.88
CA SER A 598 19.71 10.72 -29.86
C SER A 598 18.65 11.78 -29.57
N THR A 599 18.93 13.04 -29.89
CA THR A 599 18.06 14.20 -29.64
C THR A 599 17.31 14.61 -30.90
N VAL A 600 15.99 14.78 -30.79
CA VAL A 600 15.12 15.23 -31.88
C VAL A 600 15.50 16.63 -32.33
N ALA A 601 15.69 16.82 -33.64
CA ALA A 601 15.88 18.14 -34.21
C ALA A 601 14.54 18.86 -34.41
N ALA A 602 14.51 20.17 -34.22
CA ALA A 602 13.30 20.98 -34.29
C ALA A 602 13.50 22.22 -35.15
N LEU A 603 12.67 22.36 -36.19
CA LEU A 603 12.55 23.56 -36.99
C LEU A 603 11.40 24.41 -36.45
N LEU A 604 11.71 25.60 -35.95
CA LEU A 604 10.78 26.55 -35.35
C LEU A 604 10.46 27.67 -36.35
N ILE A 605 9.17 27.89 -36.58
CA ILE A 605 8.67 28.85 -37.57
C ILE A 605 7.72 29.81 -36.86
N ASP A 606 8.18 31.04 -36.64
CA ASP A 606 7.31 32.12 -36.16
C ASP A 606 6.59 32.72 -37.37
N PHE A 607 5.26 32.82 -37.33
CA PHE A 607 4.46 33.25 -38.48
C PHE A 607 3.68 34.55 -38.23
N LYS A 608 3.33 35.23 -39.32
CA LYS A 608 2.50 36.44 -39.34
C LYS A 608 1.02 36.07 -39.29
N SER A 609 0.17 36.94 -38.73
CA SER A 609 -1.28 36.75 -38.69
C SER A 609 -1.94 36.52 -40.06
N SER A 610 -1.30 36.99 -41.14
CA SER A 610 -1.70 36.70 -42.53
C SER A 610 -1.75 35.21 -42.87
N LEU A 611 -1.07 34.33 -42.11
CA LEU A 611 -1.11 32.88 -42.33
C LEU A 611 -2.36 32.21 -41.74
N LEU A 612 -3.00 32.83 -40.74
CA LEU A 612 -4.13 32.22 -40.00
C LEU A 612 -5.30 31.77 -40.90
N PRO A 613 -5.71 32.51 -41.96
CA PRO A 613 -6.75 32.03 -42.88
C PRO A 613 -6.37 30.77 -43.66
N HIS A 614 -5.06 30.51 -43.80
CA HIS A 614 -4.48 29.41 -44.57
C HIS A 614 -3.98 28.24 -43.70
N LEU A 615 -4.19 28.34 -42.38
CA LEU A 615 -3.77 27.34 -41.41
C LEU A 615 -5.02 26.71 -40.76
N PRO A 616 -5.06 25.39 -40.56
CA PRO A 616 -6.11 24.74 -39.79
C PRO A 616 -6.34 25.43 -38.44
N VAL A 617 -7.61 25.57 -38.05
CA VAL A 617 -8.00 26.30 -36.82
C VAL A 617 -7.35 25.76 -35.56
N HIS A 618 -7.12 24.45 -35.49
CA HIS A 618 -6.49 23.82 -34.33
C HIS A 618 -4.99 24.11 -34.19
N PHE A 619 -4.36 24.68 -35.22
CA PHE A 619 -2.97 25.17 -35.13
C PHE A 619 -2.89 26.66 -34.83
N HIS A 620 -4.03 27.35 -34.64
CA HIS A 620 -4.06 28.73 -34.18
C HIS A 620 -3.68 28.72 -32.69
N GLY A 621 -2.56 29.35 -32.36
CA GLY A 621 -2.06 29.46 -30.99
C GLY A 621 -1.64 30.89 -30.65
N SER A 622 -1.61 31.22 -29.36
CA SER A 622 -1.36 32.58 -28.86
C SER A 622 0.04 33.09 -29.18
N SER A 623 1.03 32.19 -29.23
CA SER A 623 2.44 32.49 -29.50
C SER A 623 2.82 32.43 -30.99
N SER A 624 1.85 32.21 -31.90
CA SER A 624 1.99 32.32 -33.36
C SER A 624 3.25 31.63 -33.94
N PHE A 625 3.57 30.44 -33.44
CA PHE A 625 4.66 29.61 -33.97
C PHE A 625 4.21 28.17 -34.22
N LEU A 626 4.95 27.51 -35.12
CA LEU A 626 4.88 26.08 -35.44
C LEU A 626 6.25 25.43 -35.23
N MET A 627 6.27 24.17 -34.83
CA MET A 627 7.49 23.37 -34.68
C MET A 627 7.38 22.11 -35.53
N ILE A 628 8.32 21.90 -36.46
CA ILE A 628 8.46 20.66 -37.22
C ILE A 628 9.58 19.84 -36.56
N ALA A 629 9.22 18.71 -35.96
CA ALA A 629 10.16 17.78 -35.36
C ALA A 629 10.65 16.77 -36.40
N LEU A 630 11.97 16.67 -36.53
CA LEU A 630 12.68 15.75 -37.43
C LEU A 630 13.42 14.72 -36.58
N PHE A 631 13.01 13.46 -36.66
CA PHE A 631 13.61 12.41 -35.84
C PHE A 631 15.04 12.06 -36.32
N PRO A 632 15.98 11.81 -35.40
CA PRO A 632 17.35 11.43 -35.74
C PRO A 632 17.38 10.21 -36.65
N LYS A 633 18.31 10.20 -37.61
CA LYS A 633 18.53 9.11 -38.58
C LYS A 633 17.35 8.85 -39.54
N SER A 634 16.28 9.63 -39.49
CA SER A 634 15.23 9.58 -40.50
C SER A 634 15.75 10.08 -41.86
N LYS A 635 15.14 9.64 -42.96
CA LYS A 635 15.51 10.09 -44.31
C LYS A 635 15.31 11.60 -44.46
N ILE A 636 14.23 12.13 -43.88
CA ILE A 636 13.92 13.57 -43.94
C ILE A 636 14.89 14.42 -43.12
N TYR A 637 15.35 13.91 -41.97
CA TYR A 637 16.42 14.55 -41.20
C TYR A 637 17.69 14.65 -42.05
N GLN A 638 18.16 13.54 -42.64
CA GLN A 638 19.37 13.54 -43.47
C GLN A 638 19.24 14.50 -44.67
N ALA A 639 18.10 14.47 -45.36
CA ALA A 639 17.80 15.33 -46.50
C ALA A 639 17.77 16.82 -46.13
N PHE A 640 17.22 17.17 -44.96
CA PHE A 640 17.20 18.56 -44.49
C PHE A 640 18.63 19.11 -44.30
N TYR A 641 19.54 18.33 -43.72
CA TYR A 641 20.93 18.78 -43.51
C TYR A 641 21.72 18.88 -44.82
N SER A 642 21.55 17.92 -45.73
CA SER A 642 22.30 17.89 -46.99
C SER A 642 21.84 18.95 -47.98
N GLU A 643 20.52 19.18 -48.08
CA GLU A 643 19.92 19.92 -49.21
C GLU A 643 19.24 21.23 -48.81
N VAL A 644 18.87 21.44 -47.53
CA VAL A 644 18.08 22.62 -47.10
C VAL A 644 18.87 23.55 -46.17
N PHE A 645 19.57 22.99 -45.19
CA PHE A 645 20.20 23.73 -44.09
C PHE A 645 21.15 24.85 -44.56
N SER A 646 22.07 24.55 -45.48
CA SER A 646 23.06 25.51 -45.98
C SER A 646 22.45 26.62 -46.82
N LEU A 647 21.45 26.29 -47.65
CA LEU A 647 20.75 27.25 -48.52
C LEU A 647 19.89 28.22 -47.72
N TRP A 648 19.18 27.73 -46.71
CA TRP A 648 18.35 28.59 -45.87
C TRP A 648 19.15 29.44 -44.87
N GLN A 649 20.41 29.10 -44.62
CA GLN A 649 21.33 29.90 -43.81
C GLN A 649 21.91 31.10 -44.58
N GLN A 650 22.04 31.01 -45.90
CA GLN A 650 22.52 32.11 -46.73
C GLN A 650 21.49 33.25 -46.77
N GLN A 651 21.94 34.50 -46.64
CA GLN A 651 21.05 35.66 -46.73
C GLN A 651 20.64 35.89 -48.20
N ASP A 652 19.40 35.53 -48.52
CA ASP A 652 18.75 35.96 -49.76
C ASP A 652 18.12 37.36 -49.62
N ASN A 653 17.75 37.96 -50.76
CA ASN A 653 17.09 39.27 -50.88
C ASN A 653 15.78 39.44 -50.06
N SER A 654 15.24 38.37 -49.47
CA SER A 654 14.02 38.37 -48.64
C SER A 654 14.25 38.68 -47.14
N GLY A 655 15.50 38.77 -46.69
CA GLY A 655 15.86 39.17 -45.31
C GLY A 655 15.61 38.13 -44.21
N LEU A 656 15.08 36.95 -44.53
CA LEU A 656 14.83 35.83 -43.60
C LEU A 656 15.86 34.71 -43.80
N SER A 657 16.79 34.57 -42.84
CA SER A 657 17.81 33.51 -42.80
C SER A 657 17.59 32.58 -41.61
N LEU A 658 17.85 31.28 -41.78
CA LEU A 658 17.79 30.26 -40.74
C LEU A 658 18.81 30.52 -39.63
N LYS A 659 18.32 30.66 -38.38
CA LYS A 659 19.18 30.83 -37.20
C LYS A 659 19.32 29.53 -36.43
N VAL A 660 20.56 29.09 -36.22
CA VAL A 660 20.84 27.94 -35.35
C VAL A 660 20.80 28.38 -33.90
N ILE A 661 20.03 27.68 -33.07
CA ILE A 661 19.90 27.98 -31.64
C ILE A 661 20.37 26.80 -30.80
N GLN A 662 20.89 27.10 -29.61
CA GLN A 662 21.21 26.12 -28.57
C GLN A 662 19.99 25.89 -27.68
N GLU A 663 20.04 24.87 -26.80
CA GLU A 663 18.92 24.54 -25.90
C GLU A 663 18.47 25.73 -25.03
N ASP A 664 19.41 26.57 -24.58
CA ASP A 664 19.12 27.79 -23.81
C ASP A 664 18.35 28.86 -24.60
N GLY A 665 18.39 28.78 -25.94
CA GLY A 665 17.65 29.67 -26.84
C GLY A 665 16.17 29.31 -27.00
N LEU A 666 15.73 28.14 -26.53
CA LEU A 666 14.33 27.72 -26.60
C LEU A 666 13.50 28.39 -25.50
N SER A 667 12.33 28.93 -25.86
CA SER A 667 11.36 29.42 -24.87
C SER A 667 10.84 28.27 -23.98
N VAL A 668 10.26 28.58 -22.81
CA VAL A 668 9.68 27.57 -21.91
C VAL A 668 8.63 26.70 -22.64
N GLU A 669 7.85 27.32 -23.51
CA GLU A 669 6.84 26.63 -24.33
C GLU A 669 7.48 25.72 -25.39
N GLN A 670 8.50 26.21 -26.09
CA GLN A 670 9.24 25.43 -27.08
C GLN A 670 9.97 24.24 -26.45
N LYS A 671 10.58 24.43 -25.26
CA LYS A 671 11.19 23.35 -24.47
C LYS A 671 10.17 22.26 -24.10
N ARG A 672 8.94 22.66 -23.75
CA ARG A 672 7.86 21.71 -23.43
C ARG A 672 7.48 20.87 -24.65
N LEU A 673 7.27 21.49 -25.81
CA LEU A 673 6.92 20.79 -27.04
C LEU A 673 8.07 19.88 -27.51
N HIS A 674 9.31 20.36 -27.47
CA HIS A 674 10.50 19.58 -27.80
C HIS A 674 10.65 18.36 -26.89
N SER A 675 10.47 18.53 -25.57
CA SER A 675 10.49 17.43 -24.60
C SER A 675 9.41 16.38 -24.91
N SER A 676 8.22 16.81 -25.32
CA SER A 676 7.16 15.90 -25.77
C SER A 676 7.56 15.12 -27.04
N ALA A 677 8.14 15.79 -28.04
CA ALA A 677 8.66 15.14 -29.24
C ALA A 677 9.79 14.15 -28.92
N GLN A 678 10.69 14.48 -28.00
CA GLN A 678 11.77 13.62 -27.55
C GLN A 678 11.24 12.34 -26.87
N LYS A 679 10.21 12.47 -26.01
CA LYS A 679 9.55 11.32 -25.38
C LYS A 679 8.89 10.42 -26.42
N LEU A 680 8.21 10.99 -27.41
CA LEU A 680 7.60 10.25 -28.52
C LEU A 680 8.66 9.47 -29.31
N PHE A 681 9.75 10.13 -29.73
CA PHE A 681 10.87 9.48 -30.42
C PHE A 681 11.46 8.32 -29.60
N SER A 682 11.68 8.53 -28.30
CA SER A 682 12.24 7.52 -27.39
C SER A 682 11.32 6.29 -27.25
N ALA A 683 10.00 6.50 -27.26
CA ALA A 683 9.01 5.43 -27.19
C ALA A 683 8.85 4.66 -28.52
N LEU A 684 9.11 5.33 -29.66
CA LEU A 684 9.04 4.72 -31.00
C LEU A 684 10.32 3.97 -31.40
N SER A 685 11.48 4.31 -30.82
CA SER A 685 12.79 3.78 -31.24
C SER A 685 13.20 2.42 -30.64
N GLN A 686 12.35 1.76 -29.84
CA GLN A 686 12.68 0.48 -29.19
C GLN A 686 12.45 -0.75 -30.11
N PRO A 687 13.31 -1.78 -30.08
CA PRO A 687 13.16 -2.97 -30.93
C PRO A 687 11.89 -3.77 -30.60
N ALA A 688 11.23 -4.33 -31.62
CA ALA A 688 9.97 -5.06 -31.51
C ALA A 688 9.99 -6.37 -30.67
N GLY A 689 11.13 -6.75 -30.07
CA GLY A 689 11.33 -8.02 -29.34
C GLY A 689 11.17 -7.93 -27.82
N GLU A 690 11.29 -6.75 -27.21
CA GLU A 690 10.90 -6.54 -25.81
C GLU A 690 9.42 -6.13 -25.81
N LYS A 691 8.57 -6.77 -24.97
CA LYS A 691 7.18 -6.32 -24.77
C LYS A 691 7.20 -4.82 -24.55
N ARG A 692 6.82 -4.05 -25.59
CA ARG A 692 6.79 -2.59 -25.61
C ARG A 692 6.14 -2.17 -24.30
N SER A 693 6.88 -1.57 -23.37
CA SER A 693 6.29 -1.25 -22.06
C SER A 693 5.20 -0.23 -22.31
N SER A 694 3.93 -0.66 -22.29
CA SER A 694 2.73 0.12 -22.60
C SER A 694 2.76 1.47 -21.87
N LEU A 695 3.24 1.45 -20.62
CA LEU A 695 3.44 2.63 -19.78
C LEU A 695 4.35 3.70 -20.39
N LYS A 696 5.48 3.36 -21.03
CA LYS A 696 6.38 4.39 -21.62
C LYS A 696 5.75 5.11 -22.81
N LEU A 697 4.98 4.38 -23.63
CA LEU A 697 4.23 4.96 -24.73
C LEU A 697 3.08 5.84 -24.20
N LEU A 698 2.42 5.40 -23.13
CA LEU A 698 1.39 6.19 -22.44
C LEU A 698 1.98 7.45 -21.80
N SER A 699 3.14 7.40 -21.15
CA SER A 699 3.82 8.59 -20.60
C SER A 699 4.31 9.56 -21.70
N ALA A 700 4.56 9.07 -22.93
CA ALA A 700 4.82 9.92 -24.08
C ALA A 700 3.54 10.62 -24.58
N LYS A 701 2.40 9.91 -24.58
CA LYS A 701 1.08 10.46 -24.91
C LYS A 701 0.51 11.37 -23.81
N LEU A 702 0.85 11.14 -22.56
CA LEU A 702 0.36 11.88 -21.41
C LEU A 702 1.57 12.45 -20.66
N PRO A 703 2.09 13.63 -21.05
CA PRO A 703 3.39 14.13 -20.57
C PRO A 703 3.49 14.33 -19.05
N GLU A 704 2.35 14.48 -18.37
CA GLU A 704 2.22 14.69 -16.91
C GLU A 704 1.88 13.40 -16.13
N LEU A 705 1.80 12.24 -16.80
CA LEU A 705 1.38 10.99 -16.19
C LEU A 705 2.27 10.54 -15.04
N ASP A 706 3.59 10.48 -15.25
CA ASP A 706 4.54 10.00 -14.24
C ASP A 706 4.43 10.82 -12.94
N TRP A 707 4.32 12.14 -13.09
CA TRP A 707 4.15 13.08 -11.98
C TRP A 707 2.80 12.91 -11.28
N PHE A 708 1.73 12.77 -12.07
CA PHE A 708 0.40 12.54 -11.56
C PHE A 708 0.31 11.24 -10.77
N LEU A 709 0.93 10.14 -11.23
CA LEU A 709 0.95 8.86 -10.52
C LEU A 709 1.60 8.97 -9.12
N GLN A 710 2.70 9.74 -9.00
CA GLN A 710 3.34 9.98 -7.71
C GLN A 710 2.44 10.78 -6.76
N HIS A 711 1.81 11.84 -7.28
CA HIS A 711 0.87 12.66 -6.51
C HIS A 711 -0.38 11.87 -6.10
N PHE A 712 -0.93 11.09 -7.02
CA PHE A 712 -2.12 10.26 -6.83
C PHE A 712 -1.90 9.16 -5.80
N THR A 713 -0.72 8.54 -5.79
CA THR A 713 -0.36 7.55 -4.78
C THR A 713 -0.54 8.09 -3.37
N ILE A 714 0.00 9.27 -3.06
CA ILE A 714 -0.13 9.89 -1.74
C ILE A 714 -1.60 10.24 -1.44
N SER A 715 -2.25 10.91 -2.39
CA SER A 715 -3.64 11.38 -2.28
C SER A 715 -4.66 10.26 -2.05
N SER A 716 -4.47 9.12 -2.71
CA SER A 716 -5.36 7.95 -2.62
C SER A 716 -5.22 7.16 -1.31
N ILE A 717 -4.04 7.23 -0.67
CA ILE A 717 -3.72 6.41 0.51
C ILE A 717 -4.27 7.04 1.79
N SER A 718 -4.35 8.37 1.87
CA SER A 718 -4.90 9.06 3.03
C SER A 718 -5.26 10.52 2.75
N GLN A 719 -6.24 11.01 3.52
CA GLN A 719 -6.60 12.42 3.63
C GLN A 719 -5.88 13.14 4.79
N GLU A 720 -4.96 12.47 5.50
CA GLU A 720 -4.18 13.11 6.56
C GLU A 720 -3.15 14.10 5.99
N PRO A 721 -2.95 15.28 6.61
CA PRO A 721 -2.08 16.30 6.06
C PRO A 721 -0.60 15.92 6.12
N VAL A 722 0.14 16.23 5.06
CA VAL A 722 1.59 16.04 4.96
C VAL A 722 2.32 17.36 5.22
N MET A 723 3.52 17.32 5.79
CA MET A 723 4.29 18.55 6.03
C MET A 723 4.84 19.12 4.72
N ARG A 724 4.73 20.45 4.51
CA ARG A 724 5.26 21.12 3.30
C ARG A 724 6.75 20.83 3.07
N THR A 725 7.54 20.73 4.13
CA THR A 725 8.97 20.42 4.07
C THR A 725 9.27 19.01 3.58
N HIS A 726 8.30 18.07 3.67
CA HIS A 726 8.47 16.68 3.26
C HIS A 726 7.86 16.42 1.88
N LEU A 727 6.96 17.28 1.38
CA LEU A 727 6.26 17.08 0.12
C LEU A 727 7.19 16.83 -1.09
N PRO A 728 8.33 17.54 -1.29
CA PRO A 728 9.23 17.26 -2.40
C PRO A 728 9.81 15.84 -2.38
N VAL A 729 10.18 15.35 -1.20
CA VAL A 729 10.65 13.96 -0.97
C VAL A 729 9.53 12.98 -1.25
N LEU A 730 8.32 13.28 -0.78
CA LEU A 730 7.14 12.45 -1.03
C LEU A 730 6.82 12.38 -2.52
N LEU A 731 7.04 13.43 -3.30
CA LEU A 731 6.78 13.43 -4.74
C LEU A 731 7.99 12.97 -5.57
N GLN A 732 9.07 12.48 -4.94
CA GLN A 732 10.30 12.03 -5.60
C GLN A 732 10.90 13.11 -6.53
N GLN A 733 10.80 14.38 -6.16
CA GLN A 733 11.50 15.45 -6.88
C GLN A 733 12.99 15.32 -6.63
N ALA A 734 13.81 15.39 -7.69
CA ALA A 734 15.25 15.48 -7.57
C ALA A 734 15.59 16.61 -6.59
N GLU A 735 16.35 16.28 -5.54
CA GLU A 735 16.63 17.22 -4.47
C GLU A 735 17.24 18.50 -5.05
N VAL A 736 16.58 19.63 -4.79
CA VAL A 736 17.33 20.88 -4.65
C VAL A 736 18.24 20.60 -3.46
N ASN A 737 19.53 20.36 -3.74
CA ASN A 737 20.57 20.14 -2.74
C ASN A 737 20.22 20.94 -1.49
N PRO A 738 19.94 20.30 -0.33
CA PRO A 738 19.72 21.07 0.86
C PRO A 738 21.00 21.86 1.08
N THR A 739 20.92 23.19 0.91
CA THR A 739 21.97 24.12 1.32
C THR A 739 22.41 23.66 2.70
N HIS A 740 23.67 23.20 2.81
CA HIS A 740 24.31 22.70 4.03
C HIS A 740 23.55 23.17 5.28
N ARG A 741 22.69 22.33 5.85
CA ARG A 741 22.05 22.67 7.11
C ARG A 741 23.17 22.75 8.13
N VAL A 742 23.40 23.96 8.63
CA VAL A 742 24.25 24.24 9.80
C VAL A 742 23.96 23.16 10.84
N GLU A 743 24.98 22.39 11.21
CA GLU A 743 24.90 21.38 12.27
C GLU A 743 24.50 22.07 13.57
N ASN A 744 23.20 22.11 13.86
CA ASN A 744 22.73 22.39 15.19
C ASN A 744 23.03 21.16 16.06
N ASP A 745 23.53 21.41 17.27
CA ASP A 745 23.99 20.47 18.31
C ASP A 745 22.84 19.58 18.87
N LYS A 746 22.09 18.89 17.99
CA LYS A 746 20.93 18.05 18.34
C LYS A 746 21.38 16.73 18.98
N VAL A 747 20.58 16.24 19.91
CA VAL A 747 20.77 14.91 20.51
C VAL A 747 20.19 13.85 19.58
N ILE A 748 21.02 12.88 19.20
CA ILE A 748 20.64 11.78 18.31
C ILE A 748 20.10 10.63 19.16
N ILE A 749 18.90 10.17 18.82
CA ILE A 749 18.21 9.05 19.45
C ILE A 749 18.43 7.79 18.62
N SER A 750 18.98 6.76 19.24
CA SER A 750 19.03 5.39 18.71
C SER A 750 18.04 4.53 19.50
N ILE A 751 17.01 4.00 18.84
CA ILE A 751 15.98 3.17 19.47
C ILE A 751 16.34 1.70 19.25
N VAL A 752 16.42 0.93 20.32
CA VAL A 752 16.60 -0.52 20.30
C VAL A 752 15.34 -1.15 20.90
N THR A 753 14.60 -1.91 20.09
CA THR A 753 13.35 -2.56 20.48
C THR A 753 13.45 -4.07 20.34
N GLY A 754 12.55 -4.82 20.97
CA GLY A 754 12.33 -6.24 20.69
C GLY A 754 11.43 -6.90 21.71
N LEU A 755 11.04 -8.15 21.42
CA LEU A 755 10.25 -8.98 22.33
C LEU A 755 11.01 -9.27 23.63
N PRO A 756 10.32 -9.61 24.73
CA PRO A 756 11.01 -10.00 25.97
C PRO A 756 12.00 -11.15 25.74
N GLY A 757 13.23 -10.98 26.24
CA GLY A 757 14.31 -11.97 26.07
C GLY A 757 15.09 -11.88 24.74
N CYS A 758 14.86 -10.86 23.91
CA CYS A 758 15.57 -10.64 22.63
C CYS A 758 17.03 -10.15 22.74
N HIS A 759 17.64 -10.17 23.92
CA HIS A 759 18.98 -9.64 24.17
C HIS A 759 19.22 -8.16 23.82
N ALA A 760 18.17 -7.34 23.66
CA ALA A 760 18.30 -5.90 23.41
C ALA A 760 19.04 -5.15 24.53
N SER A 761 18.90 -5.60 25.78
CA SER A 761 19.57 -5.01 26.94
C SER A 761 21.08 -5.25 26.91
N GLU A 762 21.50 -6.43 26.45
CA GLU A 762 22.87 -6.86 26.28
C GLU A 762 23.53 -6.12 25.11
N LEU A 763 22.83 -6.00 23.98
CA LEU A 763 23.27 -5.15 22.86
C LEU A 763 23.49 -3.70 23.31
N CYS A 764 22.54 -3.14 24.07
CA CYS A 764 22.68 -1.81 24.67
C CYS A 764 23.93 -1.71 25.57
N ALA A 765 24.14 -2.68 26.47
CA ALA A 765 25.29 -2.68 27.37
C ALA A 765 26.62 -2.78 26.60
N PHE A 766 26.65 -3.57 25.52
CA PHE A 766 27.78 -3.69 24.62
C PHE A 766 28.07 -2.36 23.91
N LEU A 767 27.07 -1.71 23.31
CA LEU A 767 27.23 -0.42 22.62
C LEU A 767 27.76 0.68 23.57
N VAL A 768 27.21 0.77 24.78
CA VAL A 768 27.67 1.74 25.79
C VAL A 768 29.11 1.47 26.24
N THR A 769 29.52 0.20 26.29
CA THR A 769 30.88 -0.20 26.73
C THR A 769 31.92 0.02 25.63
N LEU A 770 31.61 -0.38 24.40
CA LEU A 770 32.52 -0.30 23.25
C LEU A 770 32.73 1.15 22.79
N HIS A 771 31.67 1.97 22.78
CA HIS A 771 31.72 3.35 22.30
C HIS A 771 31.93 4.41 23.40
N LYS A 772 32.67 4.10 24.46
CA LYS A 772 33.13 5.12 25.43
C LYS A 772 34.04 6.18 24.78
N GLU A 773 34.65 5.88 23.64
CA GLU A 773 35.61 6.75 22.95
C GLU A 773 34.95 7.87 22.14
N TYR A 774 33.75 7.66 21.56
CA TYR A 774 33.15 8.55 20.54
C TYR A 774 32.01 9.48 21.03
N GLY A 775 31.43 9.28 22.22
CA GLY A 775 30.30 10.13 22.66
C GLY A 775 29.93 10.00 24.13
N ARG A 776 29.09 10.92 24.63
CA ARG A 776 28.43 10.82 25.93
C ARG A 776 27.06 10.18 25.76
N TRP A 777 26.78 9.12 26.52
CA TRP A 777 25.55 8.33 26.41
C TRP A 777 24.55 8.68 27.50
N MET A 778 23.30 8.88 27.11
CA MET A 778 22.12 8.82 27.97
C MET A 778 21.36 7.54 27.62
N VAL A 779 20.81 6.85 28.62
CA VAL A 779 20.05 5.61 28.38
C VAL A 779 18.68 5.74 29.02
N TYR A 780 17.63 5.63 28.21
CA TYR A 780 16.26 5.44 28.66
C TYR A 780 15.95 3.94 28.66
N ARG A 781 15.54 3.43 29.82
CA ARG A 781 14.99 2.07 29.97
C ARG A 781 13.56 2.20 30.43
N GLN A 782 12.68 1.44 29.80
CA GLN A 782 11.30 1.30 30.27
C GLN A 782 11.29 0.67 31.67
N ILE A 783 10.47 1.21 32.56
CA ILE A 783 10.30 0.67 33.92
C ILE A 783 9.34 -0.52 33.86
N MET A 784 9.72 -1.63 34.48
CA MET A 784 9.00 -2.92 34.41
C MET A 784 8.05 -3.16 35.61
N ASP A 785 7.95 -2.19 36.52
CA ASP A 785 7.11 -2.23 37.73
C ASP A 785 5.64 -1.89 37.46
N SER A 786 5.32 -1.31 36.29
CA SER A 786 3.96 -0.98 35.86
C SER A 786 3.34 -2.06 34.97
N SER A 787 2.01 -2.13 34.95
CA SER A 787 1.24 -3.05 34.09
C SER A 787 1.27 -2.70 32.59
N GLU A 788 1.60 -1.46 32.21
CA GLU A 788 1.65 -1.06 30.80
C GLU A 788 3.08 -1.14 30.23
N CYS A 789 3.19 -1.58 28.97
CA CYS A 789 4.46 -1.74 28.26
C CYS A 789 5.06 -0.42 27.73
N PHE A 790 4.34 0.70 27.67
CA PHE A 790 4.94 2.00 27.33
C PHE A 790 4.01 3.16 27.67
N HIS A 791 4.53 4.17 28.36
CA HIS A 791 3.79 5.39 28.69
C HIS A 791 4.42 6.61 27.99
N ALA A 792 3.70 7.19 27.04
CA ALA A 792 4.17 8.35 26.28
C ALA A 792 4.50 9.56 27.18
N ALA A 793 3.68 9.84 28.20
CA ALA A 793 3.89 10.95 29.13
C ALA A 793 5.19 10.80 29.96
N HIS A 794 5.50 9.57 30.38
CA HIS A 794 6.74 9.28 31.10
C HIS A 794 7.97 9.50 30.21
N PHE A 795 7.91 9.01 28.97
CA PHE A 795 8.97 9.20 27.99
C PHE A 795 9.18 10.69 27.66
N GLN A 796 8.10 11.44 27.42
CA GLN A 796 8.17 12.88 27.18
C GLN A 796 8.77 13.64 28.37
N ARG A 797 8.37 13.31 29.60
CA ARG A 797 8.97 13.90 30.81
C ARG A 797 10.47 13.60 30.92
N TYR A 798 10.89 12.39 30.58
CA TYR A 798 12.30 12.02 30.56
C TYR A 798 13.09 12.88 29.54
N LEU A 799 12.53 13.13 28.35
CA LEU A 799 13.17 13.97 27.33
C LEU A 799 13.37 15.42 27.82
N SER A 800 12.35 16.00 28.47
CA SER A 800 12.47 17.33 29.09
C SER A 800 13.58 17.37 30.14
N ASN A 801 13.60 16.40 31.06
CA ASN A 801 14.62 16.30 32.10
C ASN A 801 16.03 16.10 31.51
N ALA A 802 16.16 15.29 30.45
CA ALA A 802 17.42 15.03 29.77
C ALA A 802 17.97 16.30 29.11
N LEU A 803 17.11 17.10 28.48
CA LEU A 803 17.50 18.37 27.88
C LEU A 803 17.92 19.40 28.95
N GLU A 804 17.16 19.52 30.04
CA GLU A 804 17.51 20.39 31.16
C GLU A 804 18.86 20.01 31.78
N ALA A 805 19.11 18.71 31.98
CA ALA A 805 20.38 18.20 32.50
C ALA A 805 21.56 18.52 31.55
N GLN A 806 21.34 18.50 30.24
CA GLN A 806 22.34 18.88 29.24
C GLN A 806 22.63 20.39 29.28
N GLN A 807 21.60 21.24 29.31
CA GLN A 807 21.73 22.70 29.36
C GLN A 807 22.41 23.19 30.66
N ASN A 808 22.07 22.59 31.80
CA ASN A 808 22.70 22.92 33.08
C ASN A 808 24.19 22.52 33.16
N ARG A 809 24.60 21.52 32.37
CA ARG A 809 25.99 21.03 32.33
C ARG A 809 26.86 21.79 31.32
N SER A 810 26.30 22.24 30.19
CA SER A 810 27.03 23.05 29.20
C SER A 810 27.49 24.40 29.77
N ALA A 811 26.76 24.97 30.74
CA ALA A 811 27.17 26.16 31.48
C ALA A 811 28.39 25.96 32.40
N ARG A 812 28.72 24.71 32.81
CA ARG A 812 29.79 24.40 33.77
C ARG A 812 31.08 23.82 33.17
N GLN A 813 31.07 23.37 31.90
CA GLN A 813 32.22 22.73 31.24
C GLN A 813 32.43 23.26 29.81
N SER A 814 32.78 24.53 29.67
CA SER A 814 33.01 25.18 28.37
C SER A 814 34.45 25.12 27.84
N ALA A 815 35.36 24.35 28.46
CA ALA A 815 36.79 24.42 28.10
C ALA A 815 37.40 23.18 27.41
N TYR A 816 36.90 21.96 27.57
CA TYR A 816 37.56 20.78 26.98
C TYR A 816 36.54 19.70 26.56
N ILE A 817 36.53 19.41 25.25
CA ILE A 817 35.88 18.28 24.55
C ILE A 817 34.35 18.40 24.31
N ARG A 818 34.00 18.90 23.11
CA ARG A 818 32.64 18.89 22.52
C ARG A 818 32.30 17.49 21.98
N LYS A 819 32.14 16.48 22.84
CA LYS A 819 31.62 15.15 22.42
C LYS A 819 30.10 15.26 22.18
N LYS A 820 29.63 14.86 20.99
CA LYS A 820 28.19 14.78 20.67
C LYS A 820 27.50 13.87 21.69
N THR A 821 26.37 14.33 22.24
CA THR A 821 25.55 13.56 23.20
C THR A 821 24.57 12.67 22.43
N ARG A 822 24.49 11.40 22.79
CA ARG A 822 23.57 10.42 22.18
C ARG A 822 22.63 9.86 23.24
N LEU A 823 21.37 9.64 22.86
CA LEU A 823 20.36 9.00 23.69
C LEU A 823 20.04 7.62 23.12
N LEU A 824 20.20 6.59 23.93
CA LEU A 824 19.78 5.22 23.60
C LEU A 824 18.44 4.94 24.29
N VAL A 825 17.42 4.56 23.52
CA VAL A 825 16.09 4.20 24.03
C VAL A 825 15.92 2.71 23.90
N VAL A 826 15.87 1.99 25.02
CA VAL A 826 15.71 0.54 25.05
C VAL A 826 14.27 0.19 25.44
N LEU A 827 13.58 -0.47 24.54
CA LEU A 827 12.20 -0.93 24.71
C LEU A 827 12.21 -2.46 24.66
N GLN A 828 11.71 -3.10 25.72
CA GLN A 828 11.58 -4.56 25.78
C GLN A 828 10.14 -4.87 26.12
N GLY A 829 9.44 -5.59 25.24
CA GLY A 829 8.01 -5.86 25.42
C GLY A 829 7.24 -5.93 24.11
N TYR A 830 5.93 -5.83 24.22
CA TYR A 830 4.99 -5.88 23.09
C TYR A 830 4.57 -4.48 22.64
N THR A 831 5.46 -3.50 22.77
CA THR A 831 5.22 -2.10 22.39
C THR A 831 5.48 -1.91 20.90
N ASP A 832 4.60 -1.17 20.22
CA ASP A 832 4.84 -0.74 18.85
C ASP A 832 5.78 0.47 18.82
N VAL A 833 6.76 0.43 17.91
CA VAL A 833 7.74 1.51 17.76
C VAL A 833 7.07 2.81 17.34
N ILE A 834 5.95 2.76 16.61
CA ILE A 834 5.27 3.97 16.16
C ILE A 834 4.79 4.83 17.34
N ASP A 835 4.38 4.23 18.47
CA ASP A 835 3.93 4.96 19.64
C ASP A 835 5.05 5.82 20.25
N VAL A 836 6.29 5.32 20.21
CA VAL A 836 7.48 6.05 20.69
C VAL A 836 7.85 7.18 19.73
N VAL A 837 7.77 6.93 18.43
CA VAL A 837 7.97 7.96 17.40
C VAL A 837 6.93 9.07 17.53
N GLN A 838 5.65 8.71 17.71
CA GLN A 838 4.56 9.65 17.93
C GLN A 838 4.77 10.44 19.23
N ALA A 839 5.15 9.78 20.33
CA ALA A 839 5.40 10.44 21.61
C ALA A 839 6.50 11.51 21.53
N LEU A 840 7.58 11.26 20.78
CA LEU A 840 8.61 12.27 20.51
C LEU A 840 8.04 13.43 19.68
N GLN A 841 7.26 13.09 18.66
CA GLN A 841 6.78 14.02 17.66
C GLN A 841 5.67 14.96 18.19
N THR A 842 4.85 14.49 19.12
CA THR A 842 3.76 15.22 19.77
C THR A 842 4.13 15.78 21.14
N HIS A 843 5.43 15.89 21.43
CA HIS A 843 5.90 16.47 22.69
C HIS A 843 5.27 17.87 22.94
N PRO A 844 4.76 18.15 24.15
CA PRO A 844 4.03 19.39 24.45
C PRO A 844 4.92 20.64 24.33
N ASP A 845 6.22 20.52 24.63
CA ASP A 845 7.21 21.58 24.39
C ASP A 845 7.89 21.41 23.02
N SER A 846 7.72 22.41 22.15
CA SER A 846 8.32 22.47 20.81
C SER A 846 9.86 22.60 20.84
N ASN A 847 10.43 23.22 21.87
CA ASN A 847 11.88 23.36 22.02
C ASN A 847 12.53 22.00 22.30
N VAL A 848 11.90 21.20 23.16
CA VAL A 848 12.35 19.83 23.45
C VAL A 848 12.31 19.00 22.17
N LYS A 849 11.18 18.99 21.47
CA LYS A 849 11.05 18.31 20.17
C LYS A 849 12.13 18.71 19.17
N ALA A 850 12.42 20.01 19.02
CA ALA A 850 13.41 20.50 18.06
C ALA A 850 14.85 20.07 18.39
N SER A 851 15.13 19.76 19.67
CA SER A 851 16.46 19.42 20.21
C SER A 851 16.84 17.94 20.03
N PHE A 852 15.86 17.07 19.79
CA PHE A 852 16.06 15.64 19.57
C PHE A 852 15.81 15.25 18.11
N THR A 853 16.54 14.25 17.62
CA THR A 853 16.29 13.64 16.29
C THR A 853 16.50 12.14 16.36
N ILE A 854 15.69 11.34 15.67
CA ILE A 854 15.90 9.89 15.58
C ILE A 854 16.91 9.62 14.47
N GLY A 855 17.98 8.90 14.81
CA GLY A 855 19.00 8.50 13.86
C GLY A 855 18.67 7.16 13.20
N ALA A 856 18.49 6.12 14.02
CA ALA A 856 18.21 4.75 13.57
C ALA A 856 17.32 4.01 14.58
N ILE A 857 16.58 3.03 14.07
CA ILE A 857 15.73 2.14 14.87
C ILE A 857 16.14 0.70 14.56
N THR A 858 16.49 -0.03 15.60
CA THR A 858 16.99 -1.39 15.52
C THR A 858 16.07 -2.33 16.30
N ALA A 859 15.59 -3.38 15.63
CA ALA A 859 14.78 -4.42 16.24
C ALA A 859 15.65 -5.66 16.52
N CYS A 860 15.70 -6.10 17.78
CA CYS A 860 16.34 -7.35 18.17
C CYS A 860 15.32 -8.48 18.06
N VAL A 861 15.70 -9.53 17.33
CA VAL A 861 14.86 -10.68 17.02
C VAL A 861 15.58 -11.93 17.51
N GLU A 862 14.93 -12.65 18.43
CA GLU A 862 15.39 -13.93 18.93
C GLU A 862 14.61 -15.05 18.24
N PRO A 863 15.20 -15.77 17.26
CA PRO A 863 14.48 -16.75 16.45
C PRO A 863 13.64 -17.77 17.22
N MET A 864 14.10 -18.20 18.40
CA MET A 864 13.39 -19.19 19.23
C MET A 864 12.22 -18.61 20.02
N SER A 865 12.02 -17.29 19.99
CA SER A 865 11.04 -16.56 20.80
C SER A 865 10.09 -15.70 19.96
N CYS A 866 10.04 -15.91 18.65
CA CYS A 866 9.12 -15.20 17.75
C CYS A 866 7.76 -15.87 17.63
N TYR A 867 7.68 -17.20 17.81
CA TYR A 867 6.48 -17.99 17.63
C TYR A 867 5.93 -18.48 18.96
N MET A 868 4.62 -18.40 19.16
CA MET A 868 3.92 -18.95 20.32
C MET A 868 3.55 -20.43 20.09
N GLU A 869 3.06 -20.73 18.90
CA GLU A 869 2.57 -22.05 18.48
C GLU A 869 2.61 -22.11 16.94
N HIS A 870 3.11 -23.20 16.35
CA HIS A 870 3.30 -23.34 14.90
C HIS A 870 3.93 -22.09 14.24
N ARG A 871 3.21 -21.41 13.32
CA ARG A 871 3.60 -20.11 12.72
C ARG A 871 2.87 -18.90 13.33
N PHE A 872 2.15 -19.07 14.43
CA PHE A 872 1.50 -18.00 15.16
C PHE A 872 2.54 -17.17 15.92
N LEU A 873 2.67 -15.89 15.56
CA LEU A 873 3.69 -14.99 16.12
C LEU A 873 3.27 -14.43 17.48
N PHE A 874 4.25 -14.12 18.31
CA PHE A 874 4.04 -13.25 19.45
C PHE A 874 3.50 -11.88 19.02
N PRO A 875 2.67 -11.22 19.85
CA PRO A 875 2.09 -9.94 19.52
C PRO A 875 3.15 -8.90 19.12
N LYS A 876 2.83 -8.07 18.12
CA LYS A 876 3.71 -6.98 17.62
C LYS A 876 5.08 -7.40 17.12
N CYS A 877 5.42 -8.70 17.05
CA CYS A 877 6.73 -9.17 16.58
C CYS A 877 7.06 -8.62 15.18
N LEU A 878 6.08 -8.68 14.27
CA LEU A 878 6.25 -8.21 12.89
C LEU A 878 6.16 -6.68 12.79
N ASP A 879 5.27 -6.05 13.57
CA ASP A 879 5.15 -4.59 13.67
C ASP A 879 6.46 -3.94 14.15
N GLN A 880 7.18 -4.58 15.08
CA GLN A 880 8.51 -4.17 15.53
C GLN A 880 9.61 -4.28 14.45
N CYS A 881 9.32 -4.91 13.30
CA CYS A 881 10.24 -5.03 12.17
C CYS A 881 9.77 -4.22 10.94
N SER A 882 8.74 -3.37 11.10
CA SER A 882 7.97 -2.82 9.98
C SER A 882 8.70 -1.74 9.13
N GLN A 883 8.36 -1.70 7.84
CA GLN A 883 8.96 -0.80 6.84
C GLN A 883 8.65 0.67 7.13
N GLY A 884 9.66 1.53 6.93
CA GLY A 884 9.53 2.98 7.13
C GLY A 884 9.75 3.42 8.58
N LEU A 885 9.76 2.49 9.55
CA LEU A 885 10.16 2.75 10.93
C LEU A 885 11.55 2.18 11.23
N VAL A 886 11.71 0.87 10.99
CA VAL A 886 12.88 0.10 11.42
C VAL A 886 13.91 0.05 10.29
N SER A 887 15.14 0.47 10.62
CA SER A 887 16.26 0.45 9.68
C SER A 887 17.03 -0.86 9.73
N ASN A 888 17.18 -1.43 10.93
CA ASN A 888 18.03 -2.61 11.17
C ASN A 888 17.28 -3.68 11.95
N VAL A 889 17.52 -4.94 11.60
CA VAL A 889 17.03 -6.11 12.34
C VAL A 889 18.24 -6.94 12.75
N VAL A 890 18.40 -7.11 14.07
CA VAL A 890 19.52 -7.83 14.68
C VAL A 890 19.02 -9.19 15.16
N PHE A 891 19.57 -10.27 14.59
CA PHE A 891 19.29 -11.64 15.02
C PHE A 891 20.24 -12.04 16.15
N THR A 892 19.68 -12.48 17.28
CA THR A 892 20.44 -12.68 18.53
C THR A 892 20.80 -14.12 18.86
N SER A 893 20.31 -15.09 18.10
CA SER A 893 20.71 -16.49 18.21
C SER A 893 20.77 -17.18 16.85
N HIS A 894 21.34 -18.39 16.85
CA HIS A 894 21.52 -19.24 15.66
C HIS A 894 22.31 -18.53 14.55
N THR A 895 23.12 -17.54 14.89
CA THR A 895 23.86 -16.74 13.90
C THR A 895 25.10 -17.47 13.37
N MET A 896 25.62 -18.44 14.13
CA MET A 896 26.78 -19.25 13.74
C MET A 896 26.42 -20.28 12.65
N GLU A 897 25.15 -20.65 12.53
CA GLU A 897 24.62 -21.54 11.48
C GLU A 897 23.80 -20.74 10.47
N GLN A 898 24.44 -20.12 9.47
CA GLN A 898 23.77 -19.30 8.45
C GLN A 898 22.64 -20.01 7.68
N ARG A 899 22.49 -21.33 7.81
CA ARG A 899 21.45 -22.15 7.17
C ARG A 899 20.44 -22.73 8.15
N HIS A 900 20.39 -22.26 9.40
CA HIS A 900 19.40 -22.73 10.35
C HIS A 900 17.97 -22.47 9.80
N PRO A 901 17.10 -23.49 9.65
CA PRO A 901 15.82 -23.34 8.97
C PRO A 901 14.92 -22.23 9.54
N LEU A 902 14.86 -22.11 10.87
CA LEU A 902 14.06 -21.07 11.55
C LEU A 902 14.58 -19.65 11.24
N LEU A 903 15.90 -19.47 11.17
CA LEU A 903 16.50 -18.17 10.87
C LEU A 903 16.18 -17.77 9.41
N VAL A 904 16.31 -18.69 8.47
CA VAL A 904 15.99 -18.45 7.05
C VAL A 904 14.50 -18.12 6.86
N GLN A 905 13.62 -18.85 7.56
CA GLN A 905 12.18 -18.60 7.53
C GLN A 905 11.84 -17.20 8.07
N LEU A 906 12.38 -16.82 9.24
CA LEU A 906 12.16 -15.49 9.82
C LEU A 906 12.75 -14.38 8.96
N GLN A 907 13.94 -14.58 8.39
CA GLN A 907 14.53 -13.63 7.44
C GLN A 907 13.63 -13.44 6.21
N SER A 908 13.03 -14.50 5.68
CA SER A 908 12.08 -14.40 4.57
C SER A 908 10.80 -13.65 4.97
N LEU A 909 10.24 -13.94 6.14
CA LEU A 909 9.06 -13.27 6.68
C LEU A 909 9.31 -11.77 6.90
N ILE A 910 10.40 -11.43 7.59
CA ILE A 910 10.76 -10.04 7.88
C ILE A 910 11.12 -9.29 6.60
N ARG A 911 11.82 -9.93 5.65
CA ARG A 911 12.10 -9.30 4.34
C ARG A 911 10.82 -9.03 3.56
N ALA A 912 9.83 -9.90 3.69
CA ALA A 912 8.52 -9.69 3.10
C ALA A 912 7.68 -8.63 3.83
N ALA A 913 8.00 -8.24 5.07
CA ALA A 913 7.34 -7.13 5.78
C ALA A 913 8.13 -5.81 5.72
N ASN A 914 9.44 -5.89 5.51
CA ASN A 914 10.35 -4.75 5.40
C ASN A 914 11.51 -5.11 4.45
N PRO A 915 11.34 -4.84 3.14
CA PRO A 915 12.36 -5.15 2.13
C PRO A 915 13.67 -4.38 2.34
N ALA A 916 13.59 -3.18 2.91
CA ALA A 916 14.70 -2.23 3.06
C ALA A 916 15.53 -2.44 4.35
N ALA A 917 15.08 -3.29 5.27
CA ALA A 917 15.81 -3.54 6.52
C ALA A 917 17.19 -4.19 6.28
N ALA A 918 18.20 -3.67 6.98
CA ALA A 918 19.51 -4.30 7.08
C ALA A 918 19.45 -5.44 8.10
N PHE A 919 19.94 -6.64 7.72
CA PHE A 919 19.99 -7.80 8.63
C PHE A 919 21.38 -7.93 9.21
N ILE A 920 21.45 -7.90 10.54
CA ILE A 920 22.69 -7.97 11.32
C ILE A 920 22.65 -9.25 12.15
N LEU A 921 23.77 -9.96 12.21
CA LEU A 921 23.92 -11.18 12.99
C LEU A 921 24.76 -10.86 14.23
N ALA A 922 24.16 -10.95 15.43
CA ALA A 922 24.82 -10.62 16.69
C ALA A 922 24.45 -11.61 17.81
N GLU A 923 25.15 -12.74 17.88
CA GLU A 923 24.91 -13.77 18.90
C GLU A 923 24.94 -13.18 20.31
N ASN A 924 23.91 -13.43 21.12
CA ASN A 924 23.72 -12.90 22.47
C ASN A 924 23.80 -11.36 22.55
N GLY A 925 23.49 -10.66 21.46
CA GLY A 925 23.59 -9.20 21.38
C GLY A 925 25.00 -8.65 21.17
N ILE A 926 25.99 -9.50 20.83
CA ILE A 926 27.38 -9.09 20.60
C ILE A 926 27.61 -8.86 19.10
N VAL A 927 27.91 -7.61 18.72
CA VAL A 927 28.19 -7.23 17.33
C VAL A 927 29.70 -7.33 17.07
N THR A 928 30.09 -7.98 15.98
CA THR A 928 31.51 -8.23 15.65
C THR A 928 32.08 -7.31 14.57
N ARG A 929 31.25 -6.80 13.65
CA ARG A 929 31.68 -5.92 12.55
C ARG A 929 31.42 -4.46 12.87
N ASN A 930 32.41 -3.60 12.63
CA ASN A 930 32.26 -2.15 12.84
C ASN A 930 31.20 -1.52 11.93
N GLU A 931 31.06 -1.98 10.69
CA GLU A 931 30.03 -1.53 9.74
C GLU A 931 28.61 -1.73 10.31
N ASP A 932 28.37 -2.86 11.00
CA ASP A 932 27.08 -3.17 11.61
C ASP A 932 26.78 -2.23 12.79
N ILE A 933 27.81 -1.80 13.53
CA ILE A 933 27.69 -0.81 14.61
C ILE A 933 27.35 0.57 14.04
N GLU A 934 27.97 0.96 12.92
CA GLU A 934 27.67 2.22 12.23
C GLU A 934 26.21 2.24 11.70
N LEU A 935 25.70 1.10 11.24
CA LEU A 935 24.29 0.97 10.85
C LEU A 935 23.34 1.15 12.04
N ILE A 936 23.61 0.50 13.18
CA ILE A 936 22.81 0.61 14.41
C ILE A 936 22.82 2.04 14.97
N LEU A 937 23.95 2.74 14.82
CA LEU A 937 24.19 4.09 15.35
C LEU A 937 24.13 5.19 14.29
N SER A 938 23.55 4.92 13.13
CA SER A 938 23.40 5.88 12.05
C SER A 938 22.68 7.15 12.52
N GLU A 939 23.11 8.32 12.04
CA GLU A 939 22.55 9.62 12.41
C GLU A 939 21.35 10.02 11.54
N ASN A 940 21.17 9.38 10.38
CA ASN A 940 20.26 9.83 9.33
C ASN A 940 19.42 8.71 8.67
N SER A 941 19.64 7.44 8.99
CA SER A 941 18.92 6.31 8.37
C SER A 941 17.39 6.47 8.45
N PHE A 942 16.88 6.86 9.62
CA PHE A 942 15.45 7.11 9.86
C PHE A 942 14.88 8.28 9.04
N SER A 943 15.72 9.26 8.73
CA SER A 943 15.35 10.48 7.98
C SER A 943 15.65 10.38 6.49
N SER A 944 16.11 9.22 6.01
CA SER A 944 16.38 9.01 4.59
C SER A 944 15.11 9.26 3.75
N PRO A 945 15.24 9.78 2.51
CA PRO A 945 14.10 10.09 1.66
C PRO A 945 13.14 8.90 1.47
N GLU A 946 13.69 7.71 1.28
CA GLU A 946 12.92 6.47 1.10
C GLU A 946 12.15 6.07 2.37
N MET A 947 12.81 6.06 3.54
CA MET A 947 12.16 5.75 4.82
C MET A 947 11.07 6.75 5.16
N LEU A 948 11.33 8.04 4.94
CA LEU A 948 10.36 9.10 5.17
C LEU A 948 9.13 8.91 4.29
N ARG A 949 9.33 8.62 3.00
CA ARG A 949 8.23 8.34 2.07
C ARG A 949 7.44 7.10 2.48
N SER A 950 8.11 5.96 2.71
CA SER A 950 7.45 4.73 3.15
C SER A 950 6.61 4.96 4.40
N ARG A 951 7.12 5.71 5.38
CA ARG A 951 6.42 6.01 6.62
C ARG A 951 5.11 6.79 6.43
N TYR A 952 5.10 7.81 5.57
CA TYR A 952 3.86 8.55 5.25
C TYR A 952 2.81 7.68 4.57
N LEU A 953 3.24 6.73 3.72
CA LEU A 953 2.34 5.85 2.99
C LEU A 953 1.82 4.69 3.86
N MET A 954 2.66 4.14 4.73
CA MET A 954 2.32 3.03 5.63
C MET A 954 1.50 3.49 6.84
N TYR A 955 1.81 4.67 7.40
CA TYR A 955 1.25 5.15 8.68
C TYR A 955 0.63 6.55 8.57
N PRO A 956 -0.44 6.76 7.79
CA PRO A 956 -1.03 8.09 7.68
C PRO A 956 -1.43 8.70 9.03
N GLY A 957 -1.19 10.00 9.22
CA GLY A 957 -1.47 10.70 10.48
C GLY A 957 -0.41 10.52 11.58
N TRP A 958 0.64 9.71 11.37
CA TRP A 958 1.71 9.48 12.36
C TRP A 958 2.36 10.77 12.87
N TYR A 959 2.56 11.76 11.99
CA TYR A 959 3.27 12.99 12.34
C TYR A 959 2.48 13.87 13.33
N GLU A 960 1.15 13.71 13.40
CA GLU A 960 0.28 14.41 14.34
C GLU A 960 -0.12 13.55 15.54
N GLY A 961 0.38 12.30 15.61
CA GLY A 961 0.03 11.39 16.70
C GLY A 961 -1.36 10.78 16.59
N LYS A 962 -2.00 10.79 15.41
CA LYS A 962 -3.36 10.26 15.22
C LYS A 962 -3.44 8.77 14.96
N LEU A 963 -2.33 8.13 14.59
CA LEU A 963 -2.33 6.70 14.31
C LEU A 963 -2.46 5.93 15.63
N ASN A 964 -3.36 4.96 15.67
CA ASN A 964 -3.47 4.01 16.76
C ASN A 964 -2.70 2.73 16.39
N ALA A 965 -1.77 2.30 17.25
CA ALA A 965 -1.06 1.05 17.07
C ALA A 965 -1.97 -0.19 17.22
N GLY A 966 -3.19 -0.04 17.74
CA GLY A 966 -4.11 -1.16 17.96
C GLY A 966 -3.69 -2.02 19.15
N SER A 967 -4.64 -2.81 19.63
CA SER A 967 -4.45 -3.65 20.81
C SER A 967 -3.42 -4.77 20.59
N VAL A 968 -2.93 -5.35 21.69
CA VAL A 968 -2.02 -6.50 21.71
C VAL A 968 -2.87 -7.77 21.72
N TYR A 969 -2.68 -8.65 20.74
CA TYR A 969 -3.38 -9.94 20.67
C TYR A 969 -2.38 -11.11 20.47
N PRO A 970 -2.52 -12.21 21.23
CA PRO A 970 -3.37 -12.34 22.41
C PRO A 970 -2.93 -11.37 23.52
N LEU A 971 -3.85 -10.98 24.41
CA LEU A 971 -3.54 -10.02 25.48
C LEU A 971 -2.44 -10.59 26.40
N MET A 972 -1.33 -9.87 26.48
CA MET A 972 -0.20 -10.21 27.34
C MET A 972 -0.36 -9.48 28.67
N VAL A 973 -0.82 -10.21 29.68
CA VAL A 973 -0.99 -9.72 31.05
C VAL A 973 0.37 -9.72 31.74
N GLN A 974 0.72 -8.59 32.34
CA GLN A 974 1.92 -8.42 33.16
C GLN A 974 1.54 -8.33 34.63
N ILE A 975 1.98 -9.29 35.44
CA ILE A 975 1.75 -9.31 36.90
C ILE A 975 3.09 -9.14 37.61
N CYS A 976 3.26 -8.00 38.29
CA CYS A 976 4.42 -7.73 39.14
C CYS A 976 4.11 -8.15 40.58
N VAL A 977 4.92 -9.07 41.11
CA VAL A 977 4.78 -9.56 42.49
C VAL A 977 6.00 -9.16 43.31
N TRP A 978 5.76 -8.40 44.37
CA TRP A 978 6.77 -7.93 45.32
C TRP A 978 6.87 -8.88 46.52
N PHE A 979 8.09 -9.16 46.98
CA PHE A 979 8.34 -10.03 48.13
C PHE A 979 9.67 -9.69 48.84
N GLY A 980 9.73 -9.97 50.15
CA GLY A 980 10.87 -9.56 50.99
C GLY A 980 11.88 -10.67 51.33
N ARG A 981 11.53 -11.94 51.12
CA ARG A 981 12.35 -13.10 51.55
C ARG A 981 13.07 -13.78 50.37
N PRO A 982 14.25 -14.38 50.59
CA PRO A 982 15.00 -15.02 49.52
C PRO A 982 14.37 -16.34 49.04
N LEU A 983 14.53 -16.65 47.74
CA LEU A 983 14.07 -17.89 47.12
C LEU A 983 15.16 -18.99 47.17
N GLU A 984 14.76 -20.26 47.01
CA GLU A 984 15.72 -21.36 46.84
C GLU A 984 16.09 -21.53 45.36
N LYS A 985 17.35 -21.28 45.02
CA LYS A 985 17.82 -21.26 43.62
C LYS A 985 17.53 -22.55 42.85
N THR A 986 17.80 -23.71 43.46
CA THR A 986 17.56 -25.01 42.82
C THR A 986 16.08 -25.29 42.55
N ARG A 987 15.19 -24.94 43.49
CA ARG A 987 13.74 -25.07 43.31
C ARG A 987 13.21 -24.13 42.25
N PHE A 988 13.64 -22.87 42.29
CA PHE A 988 13.24 -21.86 41.30
C PHE A 988 13.63 -22.30 39.89
N MET A 989 14.88 -22.73 39.67
CA MET A 989 15.33 -23.25 38.37
C MET A 989 14.51 -24.46 37.91
N ALA A 990 14.22 -25.41 38.80
CA ALA A 990 13.43 -26.59 38.45
C ALA A 990 11.99 -26.21 38.08
N LYS A 991 11.41 -25.24 38.79
CA LYS A 991 10.06 -24.73 38.52
C LYS A 991 9.99 -23.98 37.20
N CYS A 992 10.96 -23.13 36.87
CA CYS A 992 11.04 -22.47 35.57
C CYS A 992 11.03 -23.50 34.43
N LYS A 993 11.92 -24.50 34.49
CA LYS A 993 12.02 -25.56 33.47
C LYS A 993 10.72 -26.36 33.30
N ALA A 994 9.97 -26.56 34.37
CA ALA A 994 8.69 -27.28 34.33
C ALA A 994 7.58 -26.51 33.59
N ILE A 995 7.69 -25.18 33.44
CA ILE A 995 6.67 -24.37 32.76
C ILE A 995 6.57 -24.76 31.28
N GLN A 996 7.69 -25.06 30.62
CA GLN A 996 7.74 -25.37 29.19
C GLN A 996 6.81 -26.53 28.82
N SER A 997 6.81 -27.60 29.62
CA SER A 997 5.93 -28.77 29.43
C SER A 997 4.45 -28.53 29.77
N SER A 998 4.12 -27.37 30.33
CA SER A 998 2.76 -27.02 30.77
C SER A 998 2.06 -25.98 29.88
N ILE A 999 2.74 -25.52 28.81
CA ILE A 999 2.17 -24.60 27.83
C ILE A 999 0.99 -25.29 27.13
N LYS A 1000 -0.15 -24.61 27.10
CA LYS A 1000 -1.37 -25.04 26.42
C LYS A 1000 -1.48 -24.39 25.04
N PRO A 1001 -2.09 -25.06 24.04
CA PRO A 1001 -2.41 -24.45 22.75
C PRO A 1001 -3.43 -23.30 22.91
N SER A 1002 -3.74 -22.59 21.82
CA SER A 1002 -4.79 -21.55 21.79
C SER A 1002 -6.06 -22.02 22.53
N PRO A 1003 -6.60 -21.28 23.54
CA PRO A 1003 -6.48 -19.83 23.82
C PRO A 1003 -5.21 -19.36 24.55
N PHE A 1004 -4.24 -20.24 24.81
CA PHE A 1004 -3.05 -19.94 25.62
C PHE A 1004 -3.36 -19.60 27.09
N SER A 1005 -4.57 -19.88 27.57
CA SER A 1005 -5.04 -19.44 28.88
C SER A 1005 -4.24 -20.05 30.03
N GLY A 1006 -3.59 -19.20 30.82
CA GLY A 1006 -2.74 -19.58 31.95
C GLY A 1006 -1.26 -19.81 31.60
N ASN A 1007 -0.86 -19.60 30.35
CA ASN A 1007 0.54 -19.77 29.93
C ASN A 1007 1.43 -18.62 30.42
N ILE A 1008 2.59 -18.95 30.97
CA ILE A 1008 3.65 -17.99 31.35
C ILE A 1008 4.78 -18.07 30.33
N TYR A 1009 5.04 -16.99 29.61
CA TYR A 1009 6.07 -16.96 28.56
C TYR A 1009 7.38 -16.35 29.05
N HIS A 1010 7.31 -15.32 29.90
CA HIS A 1010 8.50 -14.64 30.41
C HIS A 1010 8.41 -14.37 31.91
N ILE A 1011 9.56 -14.48 32.58
CA ILE A 1011 9.74 -14.09 33.98
C ILE A 1011 10.97 -13.19 34.06
N LEU A 1012 10.77 -11.97 34.55
CA LEU A 1012 11.81 -10.94 34.65
C LEU A 1012 11.83 -10.37 36.05
N GLY A 1013 12.97 -9.98 36.61
CA GLY A 1013 12.99 -9.19 37.84
C GLY A 1013 14.24 -9.37 38.68
N LYS A 1014 14.14 -8.95 39.95
CA LYS A 1014 15.24 -8.94 40.92
C LYS A 1014 14.91 -9.85 42.09
N VAL A 1015 15.79 -10.82 42.32
CA VAL A 1015 15.60 -11.86 43.33
C VAL A 1015 16.84 -11.99 44.18
N LYS A 1016 16.66 -12.20 45.48
CA LYS A 1016 17.71 -12.68 46.37
C LYS A 1016 17.57 -14.19 46.53
N PHE A 1017 18.65 -14.95 46.35
CA PHE A 1017 18.65 -16.39 46.58
C PHE A 1017 19.24 -16.72 47.95
N SER A 1018 18.84 -17.83 48.55
CA SER A 1018 19.34 -18.27 49.86
C SER A 1018 20.84 -18.58 49.89
N ASP A 1019 21.45 -18.82 48.73
CA ASP A 1019 22.88 -19.10 48.53
C ASP A 1019 23.72 -17.86 48.15
N SER A 1020 23.11 -16.67 48.07
CA SER A 1020 23.79 -15.42 47.67
C SER A 1020 23.33 -14.21 48.46
N GLU A 1021 24.27 -13.41 48.96
CA GLU A 1021 23.94 -12.14 49.61
C GLU A 1021 23.59 -11.02 48.63
N ARG A 1022 24.07 -11.11 47.38
CA ARG A 1022 23.80 -10.14 46.31
C ARG A 1022 22.44 -10.39 45.68
N THR A 1023 21.74 -9.30 45.34
CA THR A 1023 20.57 -9.34 44.48
C THR A 1023 20.98 -9.75 43.07
N MET A 1024 20.23 -10.71 42.52
CA MET A 1024 20.42 -11.23 41.18
C MET A 1024 19.28 -10.73 40.30
N GLU A 1025 19.62 -10.31 39.09
CA GLU A 1025 18.67 -10.10 38.01
C GLU A 1025 18.39 -11.45 37.34
N VAL A 1026 17.11 -11.76 37.17
CA VAL A 1026 16.64 -13.01 36.62
C VAL A 1026 15.84 -12.71 35.36
N CYS A 1027 16.18 -13.41 34.28
CA CYS A 1027 15.42 -13.39 33.03
C CYS A 1027 15.21 -14.83 32.56
N TYR A 1028 13.96 -15.26 32.49
CA TYR A 1028 13.56 -16.57 31.99
C TYR A 1028 12.66 -16.43 30.77
N ASN A 1029 12.98 -17.18 29.72
CA ASN A 1029 12.16 -17.36 28.53
C ASN A 1029 11.71 -18.81 28.46
N THR A 1030 10.40 -19.04 28.57
CA THR A 1030 9.82 -20.38 28.68
C THR A 1030 10.02 -21.21 27.40
N LEU A 1031 9.82 -20.62 26.21
CA LEU A 1031 9.86 -21.36 24.94
C LEU A 1031 11.28 -21.70 24.53
N ALA A 1032 12.22 -20.77 24.70
CA ALA A 1032 13.64 -21.03 24.49
C ALA A 1032 14.26 -21.89 25.62
N ASN A 1033 13.52 -22.13 26.71
CA ASN A 1033 14.01 -22.74 27.95
C ASN A 1033 15.35 -22.15 28.43
N SER A 1034 15.47 -20.83 28.28
CA SER A 1034 16.69 -20.08 28.57
C SER A 1034 16.51 -19.28 29.85
N LEU A 1035 17.37 -19.55 30.84
CA LEU A 1035 17.38 -18.87 32.13
C LEU A 1035 18.72 -18.16 32.33
N SER A 1036 18.67 -16.83 32.38
CA SER A 1036 19.81 -15.98 32.74
C SER A 1036 19.67 -15.50 34.19
N ILE A 1037 20.74 -15.66 34.97
CA ILE A 1037 20.83 -15.18 36.35
C ILE A 1037 22.15 -14.43 36.48
N MET A 1038 22.08 -13.11 36.59
CA MET A 1038 23.23 -12.22 36.61
C MET A 1038 23.23 -11.36 37.88
N PRO A 1039 24.38 -11.05 38.51
CA PRO A 1039 24.42 -10.08 39.61
C PRO A 1039 23.97 -8.70 39.10
N VAL A 1040 23.10 -8.02 39.85
CA VAL A 1040 22.66 -6.66 39.48
C VAL A 1040 23.87 -5.72 39.42
N LEU A 1041 24.10 -5.10 38.27
CA LEU A 1041 25.14 -4.08 38.08
C LEU A 1041 24.60 -2.73 38.61
N GLU A 1042 25.18 -2.20 39.68
CA GLU A 1042 24.92 -0.83 40.15
C GLU A 1042 25.46 0.18 39.12
N GLY A 1043 24.56 0.74 38.30
CA GLY A 1043 24.89 1.86 37.42
C GLY A 1043 25.08 3.17 38.19
N PRO A 1044 25.72 4.19 37.61
CA PRO A 1044 25.84 5.50 38.23
C PRO A 1044 24.43 6.11 38.39
N THR A 1045 23.98 6.23 39.63
CA THR A 1045 22.72 6.91 39.99
C THR A 1045 22.75 8.38 39.58
N PRO A 1046 21.60 8.97 39.18
CA PRO A 1046 21.51 10.42 39.03
C PRO A 1046 21.86 11.09 40.38
N PRO A 1047 22.44 12.30 40.37
CA PRO A 1047 22.72 13.01 41.60
C PRO A 1047 21.41 13.25 42.35
N PRO A 1048 21.39 13.09 43.68
CA PRO A 1048 20.18 13.28 44.47
C PRO A 1048 19.66 14.71 44.32
N ASP A 1049 18.36 14.84 44.05
CA ASP A 1049 17.66 16.11 44.09
C ASP A 1049 17.75 16.70 45.50
N SER A 1050 18.41 17.84 45.64
CA SER A 1050 18.58 18.53 46.93
C SER A 1050 17.30 19.24 47.41
N LYS A 1051 16.10 18.80 47.00
CA LYS A 1051 14.83 19.48 47.30
C LYS A 1051 13.62 18.58 47.61
N SER A 1052 13.82 17.32 48.02
CA SER A 1052 12.75 16.53 48.65
C SER A 1052 13.21 15.96 49.99
N VAL A 1053 13.07 16.77 51.05
CA VAL A 1053 13.13 16.28 52.42
C VAL A 1053 11.71 15.87 52.81
N SER A 1054 11.42 14.58 52.75
CA SER A 1054 10.45 13.91 53.63
C SER A 1054 10.46 12.39 53.47
N GLN A 1055 10.88 11.74 54.56
CA GLN A 1055 10.55 10.39 55.05
C GLN A 1055 11.28 9.16 54.47
N ASP A 1056 12.22 8.67 55.28
CA ASP A 1056 12.57 7.26 55.55
C ASP A 1056 12.49 6.25 54.41
N SER A 1057 13.64 5.95 53.79
CA SER A 1057 13.88 4.65 53.15
C SER A 1057 15.38 4.30 53.12
N SER A 1058 16.02 4.34 54.29
CA SER A 1058 17.24 3.55 54.48
C SER A 1058 16.84 2.07 54.62
N GLY A 1059 17.00 1.27 53.55
CA GLY A 1059 17.27 -0.17 53.69
C GLY A 1059 16.14 -1.19 53.54
N GLN A 1060 15.35 -1.15 52.47
CA GLN A 1060 14.68 -2.36 51.97
C GLN A 1060 15.06 -2.59 50.49
N GLN A 1061 15.99 -3.51 50.24
CA GLN A 1061 16.17 -4.08 48.90
C GLN A 1061 14.97 -4.98 48.62
N GLU A 1062 13.89 -4.41 48.09
CA GLU A 1062 12.69 -5.16 47.74
C GLU A 1062 12.95 -6.05 46.52
N CYS A 1063 12.67 -7.35 46.64
CA CYS A 1063 12.72 -8.29 45.53
C CYS A 1063 11.37 -8.24 44.80
N TYR A 1064 11.41 -8.36 43.48
CA TYR A 1064 10.19 -8.43 42.67
C TYR A 1064 10.41 -9.33 41.47
N LEU A 1065 9.33 -9.98 41.04
CA LEU A 1065 9.27 -10.74 39.81
C LEU A 1065 8.05 -10.34 39.01
N VAL A 1066 8.27 -10.14 37.72
CA VAL A 1066 7.30 -9.77 36.70
C VAL A 1066 7.04 -11.01 35.86
N PHE A 1067 5.79 -11.46 35.84
CA PHE A 1067 5.33 -12.59 35.05
C PHE A 1067 4.52 -12.06 33.87
N ILE A 1068 4.87 -12.51 32.67
CA ILE A 1068 4.24 -12.07 31.43
C ILE A 1068 3.65 -13.28 30.72
N GLY A 1069 2.35 -13.24 30.43
CA GLY A 1069 1.63 -14.36 29.84
C GLY A 1069 0.16 -14.08 29.56
N CYS A 1070 -0.59 -15.12 29.20
CA CYS A 1070 -2.00 -14.98 28.81
C CYS A 1070 -2.93 -15.42 29.95
N SER A 1071 -3.98 -14.63 30.23
CA SER A 1071 -5.01 -14.93 31.24
C SER A 1071 -4.45 -15.30 32.63
N LEU A 1072 -3.35 -14.66 33.03
CA LEU A 1072 -2.69 -14.92 34.30
C LEU A 1072 -3.53 -14.42 35.48
N LYS A 1073 -3.49 -15.16 36.58
CA LYS A 1073 -4.13 -14.80 37.86
C LYS A 1073 -3.05 -14.62 38.92
N GLU A 1074 -3.11 -13.50 39.64
CA GLU A 1074 -2.09 -13.14 40.65
C GLU A 1074 -1.97 -14.20 41.75
N ASP A 1075 -3.08 -14.74 42.25
CA ASP A 1075 -3.08 -15.77 43.30
C ASP A 1075 -2.35 -17.04 42.86
N SER A 1076 -2.58 -17.50 41.63
CA SER A 1076 -1.89 -18.67 41.07
C SER A 1076 -0.37 -18.45 40.97
N ILE A 1077 0.06 -17.23 40.65
CA ILE A 1077 1.48 -16.87 40.59
C ILE A 1077 2.10 -16.81 41.99
N LYS A 1078 1.37 -16.25 42.96
CA LYS A 1078 1.82 -16.23 44.37
C LYS A 1078 2.00 -17.65 44.90
N ASP A 1079 1.08 -18.56 44.60
CA ASP A 1079 1.21 -19.97 44.97
C ASP A 1079 2.38 -20.68 44.26
N TRP A 1080 2.62 -20.34 42.99
CA TRP A 1080 3.78 -20.83 42.26
C TRP A 1080 5.11 -20.33 42.89
N LEU A 1081 5.17 -19.06 43.29
CA LEU A 1081 6.33 -18.47 43.97
C LEU A 1081 6.57 -19.08 45.34
N ARG A 1082 5.49 -19.32 46.12
CA ARG A 1082 5.59 -20.01 47.42
C ARG A 1082 6.28 -21.35 47.27
N GLN A 1083 6.01 -22.11 46.21
CA GLN A 1083 6.65 -23.40 45.94
C GLN A 1083 8.15 -23.31 45.60
N SER A 1084 8.62 -22.13 45.19
CA SER A 1084 10.03 -21.82 44.91
C SER A 1084 10.78 -21.31 46.14
N ALA A 1085 10.08 -20.94 47.21
CA ALA A 1085 10.65 -20.62 48.51
C ALA A 1085 10.89 -21.90 49.33
N LYS A 1086 11.58 -21.74 50.48
CA LYS A 1086 11.63 -22.77 51.53
C LYS A 1086 10.19 -23.20 51.82
N GLN A 1087 9.94 -24.50 51.98
CA GLN A 1087 8.60 -25.03 52.28
C GLN A 1087 8.41 -25.24 53.77
N LYS A 1088 7.18 -25.04 54.26
CA LYS A 1088 6.80 -25.43 55.62
C LYS A 1088 6.91 -26.95 55.74
N PRO A 1089 7.70 -27.49 56.68
CA PRO A 1089 7.76 -28.93 56.89
C PRO A 1089 6.37 -29.47 57.25
N GLN A 1090 5.96 -30.58 56.64
CA GLN A 1090 4.67 -31.19 56.93
C GLN A 1090 4.69 -31.97 58.24
N ARG A 1091 3.55 -31.95 58.94
CA ARG A 1091 3.31 -32.73 60.15
C ARG A 1091 3.42 -34.22 59.81
N LYS A 1092 4.18 -34.98 60.58
CA LYS A 1092 4.24 -36.45 60.42
C LYS A 1092 2.96 -37.05 60.99
N ALA A 1093 2.28 -37.88 60.20
CA ALA A 1093 1.10 -38.62 60.64
C ALA A 1093 1.50 -39.67 61.68
N LEU A 1094 0.66 -39.88 62.71
CA LEU A 1094 0.87 -40.93 63.69
C LEU A 1094 0.79 -42.30 63.00
N LYS A 1095 1.76 -43.16 63.27
CA LYS A 1095 1.75 -44.54 62.82
C LYS A 1095 0.64 -45.30 63.52
N THR A 1096 -0.07 -46.11 62.75
CA THR A 1096 -1.01 -47.12 63.27
C THR A 1096 -0.48 -48.50 62.96
N ARG A 1097 -0.98 -49.54 63.64
CA ARG A 1097 -0.54 -50.93 63.44
C ARG A 1097 -0.60 -51.37 61.96
N GLY A 1098 -1.60 -50.91 61.21
CA GLY A 1098 -1.75 -51.22 59.78
C GLY A 1098 -0.76 -50.50 58.86
N MET A 1099 -0.02 -49.51 59.34
CA MET A 1099 0.99 -48.75 58.58
C MET A 1099 2.41 -49.32 58.70
N LEU A 1100 2.60 -50.37 59.52
CA LEU A 1100 3.90 -51.03 59.67
C LEU A 1100 4.22 -51.88 58.43
N THR A 1101 5.34 -51.58 57.79
CA THR A 1101 5.82 -52.36 56.65
C THR A 1101 6.31 -53.74 57.10
N GLN A 1102 6.30 -54.74 56.20
CA GLN A 1102 6.83 -56.07 56.51
C GLN A 1102 8.32 -56.05 56.95
N GLN A 1103 9.10 -55.08 56.46
CA GLN A 1103 10.49 -54.89 56.88
C GLN A 1103 10.59 -54.36 58.31
N GLU A 1104 9.74 -53.41 58.70
CA GLU A 1104 9.66 -52.92 60.08
C GLU A 1104 9.22 -54.03 61.04
N ILE A 1105 8.20 -54.81 60.68
CA ILE A 1105 7.73 -55.95 61.48
C ILE A 1105 8.87 -56.97 61.69
N ARG A 1106 9.64 -57.30 60.65
CA ARG A 1106 10.81 -58.17 60.79
C ARG A 1106 11.89 -57.55 61.67
N SER A 1107 12.16 -56.26 61.54
CA SER A 1107 13.15 -55.56 62.37
C SER A 1107 12.74 -55.52 63.85
N ILE A 1108 11.47 -55.30 64.15
CA ILE A 1108 10.90 -55.35 65.50
C ILE A 1108 11.09 -56.76 66.07
N HIS A 1109 10.78 -57.79 65.28
CA HIS A 1109 10.95 -59.18 65.68
C HIS A 1109 12.42 -59.49 65.97
N VAL A 1110 13.34 -59.20 65.03
CA VAL A 1110 14.80 -59.47 65.21
C VAL A 1110 15.35 -58.77 66.46
N LYS A 1111 14.86 -57.57 66.80
CA LYS A 1111 15.36 -56.85 67.98
C LYS A 1111 14.85 -57.42 69.31
N ARG A 1112 13.69 -58.09 69.32
CA ARG A 1112 13.00 -58.56 70.54
C ARG A 1112 12.71 -60.06 70.60
N HIS A 1113 13.10 -60.86 69.61
CA HIS A 1113 12.83 -62.31 69.55
C HIS A 1113 13.53 -63.14 70.63
N LEU A 1114 14.50 -62.56 71.35
CA LEU A 1114 15.22 -63.16 72.48
C LEU A 1114 14.66 -62.75 73.85
N GLU A 1115 13.57 -61.96 73.88
CA GLU A 1115 12.92 -61.58 75.14
C GLU A 1115 12.25 -62.79 75.82
N PRO A 1116 12.05 -62.76 77.16
CA PRO A 1116 11.50 -63.89 77.90
C PRO A 1116 10.11 -64.29 77.38
N LEU A 1117 9.94 -65.58 77.11
CA LEU A 1117 8.68 -66.11 76.59
C LEU A 1117 7.60 -66.15 77.68
N PRO A 1118 6.32 -65.91 77.33
CA PRO A 1118 5.21 -66.12 78.25
C PRO A 1118 5.14 -67.56 78.75
N ALA A 1119 4.59 -67.76 79.95
CA ALA A 1119 4.42 -69.08 80.53
C ALA A 1119 3.65 -70.02 79.57
N GLY A 1120 4.25 -71.18 79.25
CA GLY A 1120 3.68 -72.16 78.32
C GLY A 1120 4.18 -72.06 76.87
N TYR A 1121 5.16 -71.20 76.57
CA TYR A 1121 5.83 -71.14 75.27
C TYR A 1121 7.33 -71.48 75.40
N PHE A 1122 7.88 -72.17 74.40
CA PHE A 1122 9.33 -72.38 74.27
C PHE A 1122 9.77 -72.19 72.80
N TYR A 1123 11.03 -71.79 72.61
CA TYR A 1123 11.62 -71.64 71.28
C TYR A 1123 12.45 -72.88 70.95
N ASN A 1124 12.16 -73.54 69.83
CA ASN A 1124 12.81 -74.80 69.45
C ASN A 1124 14.06 -74.62 68.56
N GLY A 1125 14.54 -73.38 68.40
CA GLY A 1125 15.67 -73.04 67.52
C GLY A 1125 15.28 -72.63 66.10
N THR A 1126 14.01 -72.77 65.72
CA THR A 1126 13.47 -72.29 64.43
C THR A 1126 12.14 -71.54 64.55
N GLN A 1127 11.22 -72.03 65.39
CA GLN A 1127 9.88 -71.46 65.61
C GLN A 1127 9.50 -71.42 67.09
N PHE A 1128 8.53 -70.59 67.44
CA PHE A 1128 7.94 -70.53 68.78
C PHE A 1128 6.80 -71.54 68.89
N VAL A 1129 6.80 -72.35 69.95
CA VAL A 1129 5.84 -73.45 70.14
C VAL A 1129 5.13 -73.31 71.49
N ASN A 1130 3.80 -73.40 71.49
CA ASN A 1130 3.00 -73.36 72.72
C ASN A 1130 2.86 -74.76 73.36
N PHE A 1131 2.32 -74.82 74.57
CA PHE A 1131 2.08 -76.07 75.32
C PHE A 1131 1.16 -77.06 74.59
N PHE A 1132 0.32 -76.59 73.67
CA PHE A 1132 -0.61 -77.41 72.87
C PHE A 1132 0.00 -77.88 71.54
N GLY A 1133 1.22 -77.45 71.20
CA GLY A 1133 1.95 -77.85 69.99
C GLY A 1133 1.79 -76.92 68.78
N ASP A 1134 1.07 -75.80 68.90
CA ASP A 1134 0.93 -74.82 67.82
C ASP A 1134 2.24 -74.05 67.61
N LYS A 1135 2.59 -73.81 66.34
CA LYS A 1135 3.87 -73.18 65.95
C LYS A 1135 3.62 -71.81 65.32
N THR A 1136 4.43 -70.82 65.69
CA THR A 1136 4.42 -69.48 65.09
C THR A 1136 5.83 -69.02 64.71
N ASP A 1137 5.94 -68.34 63.57
CA ASP A 1137 7.21 -67.78 63.08
C ASP A 1137 7.63 -66.50 63.83
N PHE A 1138 6.68 -65.83 64.46
CA PHE A 1138 6.93 -64.62 65.26
C PHE A 1138 6.80 -64.92 66.76
N HIS A 1139 7.46 -64.07 67.55
CA HIS A 1139 7.43 -64.14 69.01
C HIS A 1139 5.98 -64.07 69.52
N PRO A 1140 5.57 -64.80 70.56
CA PRO A 1140 4.18 -64.81 71.04
C PRO A 1140 3.66 -63.42 71.47
N LEU A 1141 4.56 -62.54 71.91
CA LEU A 1141 4.27 -61.13 72.27
C LEU A 1141 4.50 -60.15 71.10
N MET A 1142 4.56 -60.62 69.86
CA MET A 1142 4.83 -59.76 68.70
C MET A 1142 3.82 -58.61 68.58
N ASP A 1143 2.55 -58.86 68.90
CA ASP A 1143 1.50 -57.85 68.92
C ASP A 1143 1.77 -56.73 69.94
N GLN A 1144 2.33 -57.08 71.10
CA GLN A 1144 2.74 -56.11 72.11
C GLN A 1144 3.97 -55.35 71.65
N PHE A 1145 4.96 -56.01 71.05
CA PHE A 1145 6.16 -55.35 70.52
C PHE A 1145 5.86 -54.39 69.37
N MET A 1146 4.88 -54.70 68.52
CA MET A 1146 4.41 -53.79 67.49
C MET A 1146 3.71 -52.58 68.11
N ASN A 1147 2.91 -52.77 69.17
CA ASN A 1147 2.26 -51.67 69.87
C ASN A 1147 3.28 -50.76 70.56
N ASP A 1148 4.25 -51.32 71.29
CA ASP A 1148 5.34 -50.58 71.93
C ASP A 1148 6.15 -49.76 70.90
N TYR A 1149 6.46 -50.36 69.74
CA TYR A 1149 7.17 -49.68 68.66
C TYR A 1149 6.34 -48.55 68.07
N VAL A 1150 5.04 -48.77 67.86
CA VAL A 1150 4.11 -47.74 67.38
C VAL A 1150 4.00 -46.60 68.39
N GLU A 1151 3.92 -46.90 69.68
CA GLU A 1151 3.86 -45.90 70.76
C GLU A 1151 5.15 -45.08 70.84
N GLU A 1152 6.31 -45.73 70.78
CA GLU A 1152 7.62 -45.06 70.75
C GLU A 1152 7.79 -44.19 69.50
N ALA A 1153 7.48 -44.73 68.31
CA ALA A 1153 7.55 -43.99 67.06
C ALA A 1153 6.57 -42.80 67.06
N ASN A 1154 5.38 -42.98 67.63
CA ASN A 1154 4.40 -41.91 67.78
C ASN A 1154 4.88 -40.84 68.76
N ARG A 1155 5.55 -41.21 69.86
CA ARG A 1155 6.18 -40.26 70.79
C ARG A 1155 7.25 -39.42 70.10
N GLU A 1156 8.08 -40.02 69.24
CA GLU A 1156 9.05 -39.28 68.42
C GLU A 1156 8.37 -38.38 67.37
N ILE A 1157 7.31 -38.87 66.72
CA ILE A 1157 6.50 -38.09 65.77
C ILE A 1157 5.84 -36.89 66.47
N GLU A 1158 5.29 -37.08 67.67
CA GLU A 1158 4.71 -36.01 68.48
C GLU A 1158 5.76 -35.00 68.96
N LYS A 1159 6.95 -35.46 69.34
CA LYS A 1159 8.08 -34.57 69.66
C LYS A 1159 8.46 -33.72 68.45
N TYR A 1160 8.64 -34.33 67.28
CA TYR A 1160 8.90 -33.63 66.02
C TYR A 1160 7.79 -32.64 65.65
N ASN A 1161 6.52 -33.05 65.79
CA ASN A 1161 5.38 -32.20 65.49
C ASN A 1161 5.27 -31.01 66.46
N ARG A 1162 5.56 -31.19 67.76
CA ARG A 1162 5.65 -30.09 68.74
C ARG A 1162 6.81 -29.14 68.45
N GLU A 1163 7.98 -29.67 68.10
CA GLU A 1163 9.14 -28.86 67.68
C GLU A 1163 8.83 -28.04 66.41
N LEU A 1164 8.04 -28.59 65.48
CA LEU A 1164 7.54 -27.87 64.31
C LEU A 1164 6.51 -26.78 64.67
N GLU A 1165 5.63 -27.00 65.65
CA GLU A 1165 4.65 -26.01 66.11
C GLU A 1165 5.31 -24.80 66.81
N GLN A 1166 6.48 -25.00 67.42
CA GLN A 1166 7.27 -23.93 68.03
C GLN A 1166 8.10 -23.13 67.02
N GLN A 1167 8.29 -23.62 65.79
CA GLN A 1167 8.96 -22.88 64.73
C GLN A 1167 7.99 -21.89 64.07
N GLU A 1168 8.22 -20.60 64.28
CA GLU A 1168 7.50 -19.55 63.54
C GLU A 1168 7.85 -19.61 62.05
N TYR A 1169 6.83 -19.86 61.24
CA TYR A 1169 6.94 -19.94 59.78
C TYR A 1169 6.14 -18.80 59.17
N HIS A 1170 6.85 -17.85 58.59
CA HIS A 1170 6.27 -16.67 57.96
C HIS A 1170 6.14 -16.85 56.45
N ASP A 1171 5.09 -16.30 55.86
CA ASP A 1171 4.85 -16.35 54.41
C ASP A 1171 5.90 -15.51 53.64
N LEU A 1172 6.07 -15.85 52.36
CA LEU A 1172 6.95 -15.13 51.42
C LEU A 1172 6.54 -13.64 51.28
N PHE A 1173 5.25 -13.37 51.41
CA PHE A 1173 4.62 -12.06 51.23
C PHE A 1173 4.31 -11.33 52.54
N GLU A 1174 4.59 -11.93 53.69
CA GLU A 1174 4.47 -11.25 54.99
C GLU A 1174 5.64 -10.26 55.16
N LEU A 1175 5.31 -8.98 55.37
CA LEU A 1175 6.28 -7.96 55.76
C LEU A 1175 6.92 -8.38 57.09
N LYS A 1176 8.25 -8.21 57.20
CA LYS A 1176 8.93 -8.41 58.48
C LYS A 1176 8.29 -7.48 59.53
N PRO A 1177 8.00 -7.96 60.74
CA PRO A 1177 7.55 -7.09 61.83
C PRO A 1177 8.60 -6.03 62.17
#